data_AF-A0AAU4N1K0-F1
#
_entry.id   AF-A0AAU4N1K0-F1
#
_cell.length_a   1.000
_cell.length_b   1.000
_cell.length_c   1.000
_cell.angle_alpha   90.00
_cell.angle_beta   90.00
_cell.angle_gamma   90.00
#
_symmetry.space_group_name_H-M   'P 1'
#
loop_
_entity.id
_entity.type
_entity.pdbx_description
1 polymer ?
#
loop_
_entity_poly.entity_id
_entity_poly.type
_entity_poly.pdbx_seq_one_letter_code
_entity_poly.pdbx_strand_id
1 'polypeptide(L)'
;MHSAALTALVARLREAELNPTAEELADALWLSRYVPAARAGTAEAPGPTLPSGSADPPSAGPPEQPAVSSPGTRPPARPATGLYGPAQPDTVAGSLPEGAARSVPVPAPAALPDTLDLQRSLRPLQHYRPPMRLIRRELDEIATADRAAETGLVVPVLRTVRRRQARLALVMDESSSNVVWSTALEELRELCERAGAFREVAVHRLGEHRPVPAQLGDPTGRQLTVVLSDCAGPLWRSGRMQRLLHIWASTAPVAVVQPLPQRMWGRTHLPARPGLLQRREGPAGRLEFTPRLGAPGPADGIPVPVLALRRSSFEAWTRLIAGATGQSMNAAAALVLPRHEPAAVRPRAARRIDPAERVRAFRRTASPAAAQLAVYLSAVPLVLPVMQLVQRAMLVRSGPDVLAEVLLSGLLRRDPEETAATTGPQEGGPAYAFLDGVREELLGQLGASSASLVLKHCSEYVASRYGRTVRNFPAMASAFLAGSVDPHPPAPAAGDNRGLWAFAQVSTQVLRRLGGPQPAVTPGPTTEGPAALVAKARSCLAHFGQYGTVRDLDAAIRLLGSATQAERRTGERAALYGELAEALLRRWLVRPLPEDLPEALEAAQNAISGGARAYLTLAQVLEAMAEEVSAGRLSPKLMPEWVWVQAGPAGDDTDLVAAVLLSTADSSLAELTGDPAPWDTPAALVQAAASARIRVLRRLAVTGAPYGLRGPIGPEGFFTESLHTALGVVELLLEGERRESALLLRGGLLLDLARHHRGEGPVPRVAGDHDLAASRTFAEQADEDLHAGIDAIDWESVEQSALCRAWLDYADAIEFAHEHLDDDARLRILQALDQARQHTGRDEETQADILLRMARVLEQRYVSTGGWAHRDSAVAAWTEALPLLPWRDPSRALVLTSLGRQLTERGVDKDARADIQAAVRALRGAIEETRPSDPELPRRRALLGLAYIERFRAEGTVADLHEADWALGAAARAATDPELAAHAWWHRAVAAALLSGRTASAHPLHRDAVAHGRRALAEAGPVLFDQLVNAQWLRAGRLERTAGPERALEEHRAVVAVLARVRPADAPGVEPFLREIERLEDGG
;
A
#
# COMPACT_ATOMS: atom_id res chain seq x y z
N MET A 1 -50.30 5.17 64.91
CA MET A 1 -50.33 6.11 63.76
C MET A 1 -50.05 5.45 62.40
N HIS A 2 -49.33 4.32 62.29
CA HIS A 2 -48.98 3.70 61.00
C HIS A 2 -50.12 2.94 60.28
N SER A 3 -51.17 2.50 60.99
CA SER A 3 -52.30 1.79 60.36
C SER A 3 -53.21 2.70 59.53
N ALA A 4 -53.45 3.94 59.96
CA ALA A 4 -54.35 4.85 59.25
C ALA A 4 -53.81 5.28 57.86
N ALA A 5 -52.49 5.45 57.74
CA ALA A 5 -51.84 5.81 56.49
C ALA A 5 -51.86 4.65 55.47
N LEU A 6 -51.71 3.41 55.95
CA LEU A 6 -51.81 2.22 55.11
C LEU A 6 -53.24 2.04 54.58
N THR A 7 -54.24 2.22 55.43
CA THR A 7 -55.65 2.14 55.03
C THR A 7 -56.02 3.21 54.00
N ALA A 8 -55.50 4.44 54.16
CA ALA A 8 -55.70 5.52 53.19
C ALA A 8 -55.03 5.22 51.83
N LEU A 9 -53.84 4.61 51.83
CA LEU A 9 -53.14 4.20 50.61
C LEU A 9 -53.90 3.10 49.86
N VAL A 10 -54.39 2.08 50.57
CA VAL A 10 -55.19 0.99 49.99
C VAL A 10 -56.50 1.54 49.44
N ALA A 11 -57.16 2.47 50.14
CA ALA A 11 -58.39 3.11 49.67
C ALA A 11 -58.16 3.92 48.37
N ARG A 12 -57.08 4.70 48.30
CA ARG A 12 -56.72 5.49 47.10
C ARG A 12 -56.34 4.62 45.91
N LEU A 13 -55.66 3.50 46.14
CA LEU A 13 -55.34 2.55 45.07
C LEU A 13 -56.61 1.87 44.54
N ARG A 14 -57.56 1.54 45.42
CA ARG A 14 -58.87 1.00 45.01
C ARG A 14 -59.75 2.02 44.29
N GLU A 15 -59.71 3.29 44.68
CA GLU A 15 -60.37 4.38 43.93
C GLU A 15 -59.80 4.54 42.52
N ALA A 16 -58.53 4.19 42.30
CA ALA A 16 -57.89 4.12 40.99
C ALA A 16 -58.07 2.76 40.29
N GLU A 17 -59.02 1.93 40.75
CA GLU A 17 -59.33 0.56 40.27
C GLU A 17 -58.18 -0.46 40.38
N LEU A 18 -57.14 -0.16 41.16
CA LEU A 18 -56.05 -1.07 41.44
C LEU A 18 -56.33 -1.85 42.74
N ASN A 19 -56.40 -3.18 42.66
CA ASN A 19 -56.58 -4.08 43.81
C ASN A 19 -55.31 -4.89 44.12
N PRO A 20 -54.24 -4.24 44.63
CA PRO A 20 -52.98 -4.93 44.90
C PRO A 20 -53.12 -5.96 46.01
N THR A 21 -52.39 -7.08 45.86
CA THR A 21 -52.26 -8.10 46.89
C THR A 21 -51.41 -7.61 48.06
N ALA A 22 -51.50 -8.28 49.22
CA ALA A 22 -50.75 -7.88 50.41
C ALA A 22 -49.23 -7.90 50.19
N GLU A 23 -48.74 -8.80 49.33
CA GLU A 23 -47.33 -8.92 48.97
C GLU A 23 -46.89 -7.76 48.07
N GLU A 24 -47.68 -7.39 47.07
CA GLU A 24 -47.40 -6.24 46.20
C GLU A 24 -47.46 -4.90 46.94
N LEU A 25 -48.33 -4.80 47.95
CA LEU A 25 -48.39 -3.63 48.84
C LEU A 25 -47.15 -3.55 49.75
N ALA A 26 -46.69 -4.69 50.25
CA ALA A 26 -45.46 -4.78 51.03
C ALA A 26 -44.24 -4.43 50.17
N ASP A 27 -44.19 -4.91 48.94
CA ASP A 27 -43.14 -4.61 47.97
C ASP A 27 -43.15 -3.14 47.55
N ALA A 28 -44.31 -2.54 47.32
CA ALA A 28 -44.41 -1.11 47.01
C ALA A 28 -43.95 -0.23 48.18
N LEU A 29 -44.30 -0.59 49.42
CA LEU A 29 -43.85 0.11 50.64
C LEU A 29 -42.39 -0.17 51.01
N TRP A 30 -41.85 -1.27 50.51
CA TRP A 30 -40.44 -1.60 50.63
C TRP A 30 -39.63 -0.83 49.57
N LEU A 31 -40.11 -0.79 48.33
CA LEU A 31 -39.51 -0.05 47.21
C LEU A 31 -39.55 1.46 47.42
N SER A 32 -40.60 2.01 48.06
CA SER A 32 -40.69 3.46 48.36
C SER A 32 -39.57 3.97 49.27
N ARG A 33 -38.83 3.07 49.93
CA ARG A 33 -37.66 3.37 50.78
C ARG A 33 -36.38 3.56 49.96
N TYR A 34 -36.37 3.04 48.73
CA TYR A 34 -35.24 3.05 47.81
C TYR A 34 -35.46 3.95 46.60
N VAL A 35 -36.68 4.45 46.41
CA VAL A 35 -36.98 5.52 45.46
C VAL A 35 -36.70 6.87 46.17
N PRO A 36 -35.84 7.74 45.62
CA PRO A 36 -35.59 9.05 46.22
C PRO A 36 -36.90 9.83 46.28
N ALA A 37 -37.21 10.45 47.43
CA ALA A 37 -38.36 11.35 47.53
C ALA A 37 -38.23 12.43 46.45
N ALA A 38 -39.14 12.41 45.47
CA ALA A 38 -39.28 13.51 44.53
C ALA A 38 -39.56 14.76 45.37
N ARG A 39 -38.68 15.76 45.26
CA ARG A 39 -38.92 17.09 45.84
C ARG A 39 -40.33 17.51 45.44
N ALA A 40 -41.18 17.74 46.44
CA ALA A 40 -42.48 18.35 46.27
C ALA A 40 -42.29 19.74 45.66
N GLY A 41 -42.34 19.81 44.33
CA GLY A 41 -42.67 21.03 43.62
C GLY A 41 -44.17 21.18 43.70
N THR A 42 -44.62 22.22 44.39
CA THR A 42 -45.98 22.72 44.42
C THR A 42 -46.58 22.76 43.01
N ALA A 43 -47.50 21.85 42.72
CA ALA A 43 -48.35 21.92 41.54
C ALA A 43 -49.73 22.43 41.99
N GLU A 44 -50.00 23.70 41.71
CA GLU A 44 -51.35 24.24 41.67
C GLU A 44 -52.25 23.41 40.76
N ALA A 45 -53.45 23.11 41.24
CA ALA A 45 -54.47 22.39 40.50
C ALA A 45 -55.06 23.26 39.36
N PRO A 46 -55.44 22.64 38.24
CA PRO A 46 -56.67 23.05 37.57
C PRO A 46 -57.62 21.87 37.34
N GLY A 47 -58.91 22.15 37.51
CA GLY A 47 -60.02 21.20 37.42
C GLY A 47 -60.39 20.76 36.00
N PRO A 48 -61.48 19.97 35.86
CA PRO A 48 -61.80 19.25 34.64
C PRO A 48 -62.82 20.01 33.78
N THR A 49 -62.59 20.06 32.46
CA THR A 49 -63.67 20.20 31.47
C THR A 49 -63.20 19.78 30.05
N LEU A 50 -63.88 18.75 29.52
CA LEU A 50 -64.12 18.47 28.09
C LEU A 50 -65.13 19.51 27.51
N PRO A 51 -65.58 19.49 26.22
CA PRO A 51 -65.19 18.78 24.98
C PRO A 51 -65.21 19.70 23.71
N SER A 52 -65.24 19.07 22.52
CA SER A 52 -65.81 19.49 21.20
C SER A 52 -64.86 20.12 20.17
N GLY A 53 -64.85 19.76 18.87
CA GLY A 53 -65.58 18.76 18.08
C GLY A 53 -65.41 19.05 16.56
N SER A 54 -65.48 18.00 15.73
CA SER A 54 -65.82 17.96 14.28
C SER A 54 -64.85 18.65 13.28
N ALA A 55 -64.58 18.20 12.04
CA ALA A 55 -65.20 17.19 11.18
C ALA A 55 -64.18 16.70 10.10
N ASP A 56 -64.33 15.43 9.72
CA ASP A 56 -63.82 14.71 8.53
C ASP A 56 -64.59 15.10 7.23
N PRO A 57 -64.40 14.52 6.01
CA PRO A 57 -63.35 13.63 5.39
C PRO A 57 -63.01 14.13 3.91
N PRO A 58 -62.55 13.36 2.87
CA PRO A 58 -62.33 11.90 2.73
C PRO A 58 -61.13 11.37 1.88
N SER A 59 -60.93 10.04 2.02
CA SER A 59 -60.61 9.01 1.00
C SER A 59 -59.22 8.98 0.33
N ALA A 60 -58.53 7.86 0.09
CA ALA A 60 -58.57 6.46 0.53
C ALA A 60 -57.31 5.78 -0.09
N GLY A 61 -56.58 4.96 0.67
CA GLY A 61 -55.49 4.09 0.20
C GLY A 61 -55.20 2.99 1.23
N PRO A 62 -54.74 1.79 0.84
CA PRO A 62 -54.95 0.53 1.59
C PRO A 62 -54.04 0.37 2.83
N PRO A 63 -54.36 -0.59 3.73
CA PRO A 63 -53.98 -0.55 5.14
C PRO A 63 -52.53 -0.99 5.40
N GLU A 64 -51.81 -0.18 6.18
CA GLU A 64 -50.53 -0.53 6.78
C GLU A 64 -50.80 -1.34 8.06
N GLN A 65 -50.27 -2.56 8.13
CA GLN A 65 -50.28 -3.38 9.34
C GLN A 65 -49.35 -2.75 10.40
N PRO A 66 -49.75 -2.70 11.69
CA PRO A 66 -48.92 -2.15 12.75
C PRO A 66 -47.70 -3.04 13.01
N ALA A 67 -46.52 -2.54 12.64
CA ALA A 67 -45.25 -3.16 12.96
C ALA A 67 -45.00 -3.13 14.48
N VAL A 68 -44.86 -4.32 15.04
CA VAL A 68 -44.36 -4.58 16.38
C VAL A 68 -43.02 -3.87 16.58
N SER A 69 -43.00 -2.85 17.42
CA SER A 69 -41.79 -2.16 17.86
C SER A 69 -41.01 -3.05 18.82
N SER A 70 -40.15 -3.92 18.29
CA SER A 70 -39.02 -4.47 19.05
C SER A 70 -37.95 -3.37 19.18
N PRO A 71 -37.29 -3.20 20.34
CA PRO A 71 -36.11 -2.34 20.44
C PRO A 71 -34.96 -3.03 19.69
N GLY A 72 -34.92 -2.83 18.38
CA GLY A 72 -33.84 -3.23 17.52
C GLY A 72 -32.61 -2.40 17.84
N THR A 73 -31.61 -3.05 18.42
CA THR A 73 -30.24 -2.55 18.58
C THR A 73 -29.73 -2.02 17.24
N ARG A 74 -29.72 -0.70 17.07
CA ARG A 74 -29.05 -0.04 15.95
C ARG A 74 -27.55 -0.37 16.08
N PRO A 75 -26.86 -0.93 15.08
CA PRO A 75 -25.43 -1.15 15.16
C PRO A 75 -24.74 0.21 15.40
N PRO A 76 -23.75 0.32 16.30
CA PRO A 76 -23.04 1.57 16.48
C PRO A 76 -22.36 1.95 15.17
N ALA A 77 -22.59 3.20 14.73
CA ALA A 77 -21.85 3.77 13.61
C ALA A 77 -20.36 3.77 13.96
N ARG A 78 -19.52 3.32 13.01
CA ARG A 78 -18.05 3.39 13.11
C ARG A 78 -17.61 4.82 13.46
N PRO A 79 -16.55 5.03 14.25
CA PRO A 79 -16.00 6.37 14.47
C PRO A 79 -15.40 6.90 13.15
N ALA A 80 -16.17 7.66 12.39
CA ALA A 80 -15.67 8.49 11.30
C ALA A 80 -15.09 9.77 11.91
N THR A 81 -13.87 10.14 11.51
CA THR A 81 -13.34 11.48 11.80
C THR A 81 -14.01 12.43 10.80
N GLY A 82 -14.89 13.31 11.27
CA GLY A 82 -15.59 14.26 10.40
C GLY A 82 -14.63 15.33 9.87
N LEU A 83 -14.43 15.38 8.56
CA LEU A 83 -13.87 16.53 7.86
C LEU A 83 -15.02 17.45 7.45
N TYR A 84 -15.04 18.66 7.99
CA TYR A 84 -16.06 19.67 7.73
C TYR A 84 -15.68 20.49 6.48
N GLY A 85 -16.42 20.36 5.39
CA GLY A 85 -16.35 21.27 4.25
C GLY A 85 -17.55 22.22 4.21
N PRO A 86 -17.39 23.52 3.88
CA PRO A 86 -18.53 24.41 3.67
C PRO A 86 -19.25 24.06 2.36
N ALA A 87 -20.58 24.09 2.39
CA ALA A 87 -21.41 23.95 1.20
C ALA A 87 -21.23 25.17 0.28
N GLN A 88 -21.06 24.94 -1.02
CA GLN A 88 -21.22 26.00 -2.03
C GLN A 88 -22.72 26.33 -2.18
N PRO A 89 -23.11 27.60 -2.27
CA PRO A 89 -24.48 27.98 -2.57
C PRO A 89 -24.71 27.86 -4.07
N ASP A 90 -25.43 26.82 -4.50
CA ASP A 90 -26.09 26.86 -5.80
C ASP A 90 -27.39 27.64 -5.68
N THR A 91 -27.54 28.60 -6.59
CA THR A 91 -28.68 29.49 -6.79
C THR A 91 -29.98 28.74 -7.03
N VAL A 92 -30.82 28.59 -6.00
CA VAL A 92 -32.30 28.71 -6.09
C VAL A 92 -32.85 29.18 -4.74
N ALA A 93 -33.71 30.20 -4.76
CA ALA A 93 -34.32 30.82 -3.60
C ALA A 93 -35.16 29.84 -2.76
N GLY A 94 -34.87 29.76 -1.45
CA GLY A 94 -35.66 29.03 -0.47
C GLY A 94 -34.91 28.90 0.86
N SER A 95 -35.28 29.73 1.84
CA SER A 95 -34.67 29.84 3.18
C SER A 95 -34.66 28.52 3.96
N LEU A 96 -33.45 28.05 4.31
CA LEU A 96 -33.20 27.06 5.37
C LEU A 96 -32.19 27.64 6.39
N PRO A 97 -32.27 27.25 7.68
CA PRO A 97 -31.44 27.85 8.72
C PRO A 97 -29.95 27.53 8.53
N GLU A 98 -29.10 28.54 8.75
CA GLU A 98 -27.65 28.39 8.82
C GLU A 98 -27.27 27.31 9.86
N GLY A 99 -26.49 26.30 9.44
CA GLY A 99 -25.85 25.35 10.36
C GLY A 99 -25.94 23.85 10.04
N ALA A 100 -26.54 23.43 8.91
CA ALA A 100 -26.62 22.01 8.58
C ALA A 100 -25.48 21.54 7.65
N ALA A 101 -24.37 21.09 8.21
CA ALA A 101 -23.30 20.42 7.49
C ALA A 101 -23.67 18.95 7.17
N ARG A 102 -23.59 18.54 5.89
CA ARG A 102 -23.79 17.14 5.47
C ARG A 102 -22.49 16.34 5.65
N SER A 103 -22.57 15.24 6.40
CA SER A 103 -21.47 14.30 6.67
C SER A 103 -21.19 13.39 5.48
N VAL A 104 -19.98 13.44 4.92
CA VAL A 104 -19.47 12.42 3.99
C VAL A 104 -18.42 11.57 4.72
N PRO A 105 -18.63 10.25 4.89
CA PRO A 105 -17.70 9.39 5.61
C PRO A 105 -16.46 9.07 4.75
N VAL A 106 -15.27 9.47 5.21
CA VAL A 106 -14.00 8.97 4.67
C VAL A 106 -13.59 7.71 5.45
N PRO A 107 -13.30 6.56 4.79
CA PRO A 107 -12.89 5.35 5.49
C PRO A 107 -11.55 5.53 6.19
N ALA A 108 -11.51 5.38 7.52
CA ALA A 108 -10.27 5.32 8.28
C ALA A 108 -9.63 3.92 8.12
N PRO A 109 -8.31 3.82 7.88
CA PRO A 109 -7.61 2.53 7.97
C PRO A 109 -7.65 2.01 9.41
N ALA A 110 -7.78 0.68 9.56
CA ALA A 110 -7.86 0.02 10.87
C ALA A 110 -6.58 0.27 11.68
N ALA A 111 -6.73 0.64 12.96
CA ALA A 111 -5.63 0.85 13.90
C ALA A 111 -5.01 -0.47 14.38
N LEU A 112 -5.75 -1.58 14.31
CA LEU A 112 -5.30 -2.91 14.70
C LEU A 112 -4.87 -3.75 13.49
N PRO A 113 -3.68 -4.38 13.53
CA PRO A 113 -3.26 -5.34 12.52
C PRO A 113 -4.07 -6.65 12.65
N ASP A 114 -4.35 -7.29 11.51
CA ASP A 114 -4.87 -8.67 11.43
C ASP A 114 -6.07 -8.98 12.36
N THR A 115 -7.10 -8.12 12.29
CA THR A 115 -8.31 -8.15 13.14
C THR A 115 -8.95 -9.53 13.27
N LEU A 116 -9.08 -10.28 12.18
CA LEU A 116 -9.65 -11.64 12.17
C LEU A 116 -8.81 -12.65 12.97
N ASP A 117 -7.50 -12.52 12.91
CA ASP A 117 -6.56 -13.41 13.59
C ASP A 117 -6.47 -13.11 15.10
N LEU A 118 -6.57 -11.83 15.47
CA LEU A 118 -6.80 -11.42 16.87
C LEU A 118 -8.15 -11.96 17.38
N GLN A 119 -9.22 -11.88 16.60
CA GLN A 119 -10.52 -12.44 16.99
C GLN A 119 -10.45 -13.97 17.23
N ARG A 120 -9.75 -14.71 16.36
CA ARG A 120 -9.55 -16.16 16.52
C ARG A 120 -8.78 -16.50 17.80
N SER A 121 -7.80 -15.68 18.18
CA SER A 121 -7.01 -15.87 19.41
C SER A 121 -7.83 -15.79 20.70
N LEU A 122 -9.02 -15.17 20.66
CA LEU A 122 -9.94 -15.04 21.80
C LEU A 122 -10.86 -16.26 21.99
N ARG A 123 -10.97 -17.15 21.00
CA ARG A 123 -11.86 -18.33 21.06
C ARG A 123 -11.65 -19.25 22.27
N PRO A 124 -10.42 -19.50 22.77
CA PRO A 124 -10.22 -20.32 23.97
C PRO A 124 -11.02 -19.84 25.19
N LEU A 125 -11.26 -18.53 25.32
CA LEU A 125 -12.03 -17.95 26.44
C LEU A 125 -13.51 -18.34 26.44
N GLN A 126 -14.06 -18.87 25.35
CA GLN A 126 -15.42 -19.45 25.35
C GLN A 126 -15.54 -20.63 26.33
N HIS A 127 -14.41 -21.29 26.64
CA HIS A 127 -14.33 -22.38 27.59
C HIS A 127 -13.83 -21.95 28.98
N TYR A 128 -13.69 -20.64 29.23
CA TYR A 128 -13.25 -20.11 30.51
C TYR A 128 -14.20 -20.51 31.65
N ARG A 129 -13.64 -20.98 32.76
CA ARG A 129 -14.39 -21.40 33.94
C ARG A 129 -13.95 -20.56 35.15
N PRO A 130 -14.85 -19.74 35.73
CA PRO A 130 -14.53 -18.99 36.93
C PRO A 130 -14.34 -19.93 38.14
N PRO A 131 -13.48 -19.58 39.10
CA PRO A 131 -13.17 -20.42 40.26
C PRO A 131 -14.36 -20.62 41.21
N MET A 132 -15.30 -19.66 41.33
CA MET A 132 -16.54 -19.85 42.08
C MET A 132 -17.70 -20.25 41.14
N ARG A 133 -18.12 -21.52 41.22
CA ARG A 133 -19.30 -22.04 40.50
C ARG A 133 -20.60 -21.64 41.22
N LEU A 134 -21.46 -20.89 40.54
CA LEU A 134 -22.91 -20.99 40.78
C LEU A 134 -23.46 -21.91 39.69
N ILE A 135 -23.76 -23.16 40.04
CA ILE A 135 -24.41 -24.08 39.12
C ILE A 135 -25.88 -23.66 39.03
N ARG A 136 -26.21 -22.85 38.03
CA ARG A 136 -27.62 -22.56 37.72
C ARG A 136 -28.20 -23.79 37.05
N ARG A 137 -29.08 -24.47 37.78
CA ARG A 137 -29.87 -25.59 37.28
C ARG A 137 -31.24 -25.05 36.90
N GLU A 138 -31.70 -25.35 35.70
CA GLU A 138 -33.08 -25.10 35.29
C GLU A 138 -33.84 -26.43 35.33
N LEU A 139 -35.13 -26.38 35.61
CA LEU A 139 -35.98 -27.56 35.60
C LEU A 139 -36.08 -28.10 34.17
N ASP A 140 -35.78 -29.37 33.99
CA ASP A 140 -36.05 -30.09 32.75
C ASP A 140 -37.47 -30.63 32.86
N GLU A 141 -38.42 -29.84 32.39
CA GLU A 141 -39.86 -30.10 32.55
C GLU A 141 -40.26 -31.45 31.94
N ILE A 142 -39.67 -31.82 30.80
CA ILE A 142 -39.95 -33.08 30.09
C ILE A 142 -39.39 -34.26 30.89
N ALA A 143 -38.10 -34.22 31.25
CA ALA A 143 -37.50 -35.31 32.02
C ALA A 143 -38.10 -35.44 33.44
N THR A 144 -38.59 -34.33 33.99
CA THR A 144 -39.34 -34.31 35.26
C THR A 144 -40.70 -34.97 35.09
N ALA A 145 -41.42 -34.67 34.00
CA ALA A 145 -42.72 -35.27 33.70
C ALA A 145 -42.60 -36.78 33.43
N ASP A 146 -41.59 -37.20 32.64
CA ASP A 146 -41.36 -38.61 32.33
C ASP A 146 -41.01 -39.41 33.60
N ARG A 147 -40.11 -38.88 34.43
CA ARG A 147 -39.73 -39.53 35.70
C ARG A 147 -40.88 -39.54 36.71
N ALA A 148 -41.72 -38.51 36.71
CA ALA A 148 -42.92 -38.47 37.55
C ALA A 148 -43.97 -39.48 37.08
N ALA A 149 -44.13 -39.66 35.77
CA ALA A 149 -45.01 -40.68 35.19
C ALA A 149 -44.53 -42.10 35.49
N GLU A 150 -43.21 -42.35 35.45
CA GLU A 150 -42.63 -43.66 35.74
C GLU A 150 -42.65 -44.03 37.23
N THR A 151 -42.46 -43.05 38.12
CA THR A 151 -42.27 -43.31 39.56
C THR A 151 -43.48 -42.95 40.43
N GLY A 152 -44.49 -42.27 39.87
CA GLY A 152 -45.67 -41.77 40.59
C GLY A 152 -45.38 -40.61 41.55
N LEU A 153 -44.14 -40.11 41.60
CA LEU A 153 -43.70 -39.02 42.46
C LEU A 153 -43.11 -37.89 41.62
N VAL A 154 -43.57 -36.66 41.83
CA VAL A 154 -43.05 -35.48 41.10
C VAL A 154 -41.69 -35.08 41.68
N VAL A 155 -40.61 -35.66 41.15
CA VAL A 155 -39.23 -35.33 41.53
C VAL A 155 -38.62 -34.44 40.44
N PRO A 156 -38.31 -33.17 40.72
CA PRO A 156 -37.77 -32.23 39.72
C PRO A 156 -36.41 -32.70 39.19
N VAL A 157 -36.36 -33.01 37.90
CA VAL A 157 -35.12 -33.31 37.18
C VAL A 157 -34.51 -32.00 36.72
N LEU A 158 -33.34 -31.69 37.26
CA LEU A 158 -32.65 -30.43 37.05
C LEU A 158 -31.55 -30.58 36.00
N ARG A 159 -31.66 -29.86 34.88
CA ARG A 159 -30.60 -29.78 33.86
C ARG A 159 -29.67 -28.59 34.10
N THR A 160 -28.39 -28.75 33.77
CA THR A 160 -27.40 -27.67 33.92
C THR A 160 -27.39 -26.79 32.69
N VAL A 161 -27.62 -25.48 32.85
CA VAL A 161 -27.66 -24.55 31.71
C VAL A 161 -26.32 -23.87 31.49
N ARG A 162 -25.72 -24.09 30.31
CA ARG A 162 -24.46 -23.44 29.90
C ARG A 162 -24.74 -22.07 29.29
N ARG A 163 -24.64 -20.98 30.07
CA ARG A 163 -24.58 -19.60 29.54
C ARG A 163 -23.15 -19.07 29.55
N ARG A 164 -22.86 -18.05 28.73
CA ARG A 164 -21.61 -17.27 28.78
C ARG A 164 -21.51 -16.56 30.13
N GLN A 165 -20.53 -16.92 30.96
CA GLN A 165 -20.39 -16.40 32.34
C GLN A 165 -19.32 -15.31 32.48
N ALA A 166 -18.39 -15.19 31.53
CA ALA A 166 -17.28 -14.23 31.59
C ALA A 166 -17.74 -12.80 31.23
N ARG A 167 -17.29 -11.81 31.99
CA ARG A 167 -17.40 -10.37 31.67
C ARG A 167 -16.01 -9.83 31.35
N LEU A 168 -15.90 -8.86 30.45
CA LEU A 168 -14.63 -8.20 30.13
C LEU A 168 -14.68 -6.72 30.49
N ALA A 169 -13.72 -6.25 31.28
CA ALA A 169 -13.44 -4.84 31.49
C ALA A 169 -12.19 -4.45 30.69
N LEU A 170 -12.38 -3.64 29.65
CA LEU A 170 -11.31 -2.98 28.91
C LEU A 170 -11.00 -1.64 29.59
N VAL A 171 -9.76 -1.45 30.01
CA VAL A 171 -9.33 -0.25 30.75
C VAL A 171 -8.24 0.47 29.96
N MET A 172 -8.34 1.79 29.78
CA MET A 172 -7.27 2.60 29.18
C MET A 172 -6.93 3.75 30.12
N ASP A 173 -5.64 4.04 30.32
CA ASP A 173 -5.22 5.23 31.05
C ASP A 173 -5.19 6.47 30.14
N GLU A 174 -5.69 7.58 30.66
CA GLU A 174 -5.73 8.87 29.97
C GLU A 174 -4.38 9.57 30.20
N SER A 175 -3.39 9.23 29.36
CA SER A 175 -2.08 9.88 29.31
C SER A 175 -1.87 10.57 27.95
N SER A 176 -0.96 11.53 27.87
CA SER A 176 -0.67 12.26 26.62
C SER A 176 -0.25 11.33 25.48
N SER A 177 0.54 10.31 25.79
CA SER A 177 1.03 9.33 24.83
C SER A 177 0.01 8.22 24.55
N ASN A 178 -0.97 7.99 25.43
CA ASN A 178 -2.05 7.03 25.18
C ASN A 178 -3.20 7.55 24.32
N VAL A 179 -3.27 8.86 24.05
CA VAL A 179 -4.30 9.43 23.14
C VAL A 179 -4.20 8.84 21.73
N VAL A 180 -3.00 8.46 21.29
CA VAL A 180 -2.77 7.86 19.96
C VAL A 180 -3.47 6.49 19.82
N TRP A 181 -3.76 5.80 20.93
CA TRP A 181 -4.33 4.45 20.96
C TRP A 181 -5.86 4.42 21.10
N SER A 182 -6.54 5.57 21.08
CA SER A 182 -8.00 5.64 21.27
C SER A 182 -8.78 4.83 20.25
N THR A 183 -8.35 4.84 18.98
CA THR A 183 -8.97 4.05 17.91
C THR A 183 -8.71 2.56 18.10
N ALA A 184 -7.51 2.18 18.53
CA ALA A 184 -7.16 0.79 18.80
C ALA A 184 -7.98 0.20 19.97
N LEU A 185 -8.30 1.00 20.99
CA LEU A 185 -9.20 0.59 22.09
C LEU A 185 -10.60 0.26 21.58
N GLU A 186 -11.14 1.10 20.71
CA GLU A 186 -12.48 0.95 20.16
C GLU A 186 -12.56 -0.29 19.26
N GLU A 187 -11.58 -0.49 18.39
CA GLU A 187 -11.49 -1.69 17.56
C GLU A 187 -11.30 -2.95 18.41
N LEU A 188 -10.56 -2.88 19.52
CA LEU A 188 -10.40 -4.01 20.45
C LEU A 188 -11.72 -4.33 21.18
N ARG A 189 -12.51 -3.31 21.55
CA ARG A 189 -13.88 -3.48 22.10
C ARG A 189 -14.73 -4.26 21.11
N GLU A 190 -14.79 -3.81 19.86
CA GLU A 190 -15.58 -4.46 18.82
C GLU A 190 -15.11 -5.91 18.56
N LEU A 191 -13.80 -6.16 18.57
CA LEU A 191 -13.24 -7.50 18.42
C LEU A 191 -13.65 -8.44 19.55
N CYS A 192 -13.59 -7.97 20.80
CA CYS A 192 -14.00 -8.74 21.96
C CYS A 192 -15.51 -9.04 21.95
N GLU A 193 -16.33 -8.09 21.50
CA GLU A 193 -17.78 -8.31 21.31
C GLU A 193 -18.06 -9.37 20.24
N ARG A 194 -17.37 -9.30 19.10
CA ARG A 194 -17.50 -10.25 17.98
C ARG A 194 -16.90 -11.64 18.27
N ALA A 195 -16.01 -11.77 19.25
CA ALA A 195 -15.41 -13.05 19.63
C ALA A 195 -16.42 -14.03 20.29
N GLY A 196 -17.54 -13.52 20.79
CA GLY A 196 -18.60 -14.32 21.41
C GLY A 196 -18.22 -15.03 22.71
N ALA A 197 -17.07 -14.68 23.31
CA ALA A 197 -16.58 -15.27 24.56
C ALA A 197 -17.16 -14.63 25.83
N PHE A 198 -17.62 -13.38 25.74
CA PHE A 198 -18.05 -12.58 26.88
C PHE A 198 -19.57 -12.34 26.87
N ARG A 199 -20.15 -12.23 28.07
CA ARG A 199 -21.54 -11.79 28.27
C ARG A 199 -21.68 -10.29 28.08
N GLU A 200 -20.65 -9.54 28.46
CA GLU A 200 -20.61 -8.08 28.44
C GLU A 200 -19.15 -7.64 28.28
N VAL A 201 -18.95 -6.56 27.51
CA VAL A 201 -17.67 -5.87 27.34
C VAL A 201 -17.87 -4.42 27.76
N ALA A 202 -17.22 -3.98 28.84
CA ALA A 202 -17.29 -2.61 29.34
C ALA A 202 -15.95 -1.88 29.14
N VAL A 203 -16.00 -0.61 28.73
CA VAL A 203 -14.81 0.23 28.55
C VAL A 203 -14.72 1.27 29.66
N HIS A 204 -13.56 1.35 30.32
CA HIS A 204 -13.28 2.32 31.37
C HIS A 204 -12.03 3.13 31.04
N ARG A 205 -12.10 4.46 31.22
CA ARG A 205 -10.95 5.35 31.06
C ARG A 205 -10.52 5.92 32.41
N LEU A 206 -9.23 5.83 32.72
CA LEU A 206 -8.66 6.22 34.01
C LEU A 206 -7.80 7.48 33.87
N GLY A 207 -8.28 8.58 34.47
CA GLY A 207 -7.52 9.83 34.59
C GLY A 207 -6.81 9.96 35.94
N GLU A 208 -5.84 10.86 36.02
CA GLU A 208 -5.04 11.13 37.23
C GLU A 208 -5.91 11.55 38.44
N HIS A 209 -6.92 12.38 38.19
CA HIS A 209 -7.81 12.94 39.23
C HIS A 209 -9.19 12.24 39.31
N ARG A 210 -9.42 11.19 38.53
CA ARG A 210 -10.72 10.49 38.50
C ARG A 210 -10.71 9.34 39.52
N PRO A 211 -11.76 9.18 40.36
CA PRO A 211 -11.86 8.04 41.27
C PRO A 211 -12.01 6.75 40.47
N VAL A 212 -11.25 5.72 40.85
CA VAL A 212 -11.30 4.39 40.21
C VAL A 212 -12.48 3.63 40.80
N PRO A 213 -13.37 3.04 39.97
CA PRO A 213 -14.48 2.25 40.50
C PRO A 213 -13.96 1.02 41.25
N ALA A 214 -14.27 0.88 42.54
CA ALA A 214 -13.94 -0.32 43.34
C ALA A 214 -14.60 -1.60 42.78
N GLN A 215 -15.61 -1.44 41.93
CA GLN A 215 -16.41 -2.49 41.27
C GLN A 215 -15.65 -3.25 40.16
N LEU A 216 -14.42 -2.85 39.80
CA LEU A 216 -13.59 -3.58 38.84
C LEU A 216 -12.93 -4.84 39.43
N GLY A 217 -12.84 -4.93 40.76
CA GLY A 217 -12.45 -6.15 41.45
C GLY A 217 -13.66 -7.07 41.63
N ASP A 218 -13.68 -8.19 40.92
CA ASP A 218 -14.72 -9.21 41.04
C ASP A 218 -14.18 -10.43 41.81
N PRO A 219 -14.50 -10.59 43.12
CA PRO A 219 -14.03 -11.73 43.91
C PRO A 219 -14.65 -13.06 43.45
N THR A 220 -15.68 -13.04 42.61
CA THR A 220 -16.26 -14.26 42.01
C THR A 220 -15.42 -14.81 40.85
N GLY A 221 -14.44 -14.02 40.37
CA GLY A 221 -13.53 -14.39 39.28
C GLY A 221 -14.22 -14.50 37.92
N ARG A 222 -15.35 -13.82 37.69
CA ARG A 222 -16.08 -13.83 36.41
C ARG A 222 -15.66 -12.69 35.48
N GLN A 223 -15.10 -11.62 36.03
CA GLN A 223 -14.62 -10.47 35.27
C GLN A 223 -13.14 -10.62 34.91
N LEU A 224 -12.82 -10.68 33.62
CA LEU A 224 -11.45 -10.49 33.14
C LEU A 224 -11.17 -9.00 32.93
N THR A 225 -9.98 -8.54 33.30
CA THR A 225 -9.56 -7.15 33.08
C THR A 225 -8.40 -7.10 32.10
N VAL A 226 -8.53 -6.29 31.06
CA VAL A 226 -7.47 -6.04 30.07
C VAL A 226 -7.19 -4.54 30.02
N VAL A 227 -5.97 -4.16 30.35
CA VAL A 227 -5.53 -2.75 30.40
C VAL A 227 -4.75 -2.42 29.14
N LEU A 228 -5.25 -1.55 28.28
CA LEU A 228 -4.50 -1.00 27.14
C LEU A 228 -3.70 0.22 27.62
N SER A 229 -2.37 0.13 27.60
CA SER A 229 -1.52 1.24 28.06
C SER A 229 -0.09 1.15 27.55
N ASP A 230 0.47 2.30 27.19
CA ASP A 230 1.90 2.50 26.97
C ASP A 230 2.77 2.41 28.24
N CYS A 231 2.14 2.26 29.43
CA CYS A 231 2.82 2.13 30.72
C CYS A 231 3.78 3.28 31.07
N ALA A 232 3.59 4.46 30.47
CA ALA A 232 4.45 5.63 30.66
C ALA A 232 3.74 6.82 31.35
N GLY A 233 2.41 6.75 31.47
CA GLY A 233 1.58 7.82 32.03
C GLY A 233 1.78 8.12 33.53
N PRO A 234 1.18 9.23 34.04
CA PRO A 234 1.31 9.67 35.44
C PRO A 234 0.86 8.62 36.47
N LEU A 235 -0.19 7.85 36.15
CA LEU A 235 -0.70 6.78 37.02
C LEU A 235 0.32 5.65 37.22
N TRP A 236 1.16 5.39 36.21
CA TRP A 236 2.25 4.42 36.30
C TRP A 236 3.45 5.00 37.03
N ARG A 237 3.78 6.27 36.79
CA ARG A 237 4.89 6.94 37.49
C ARG A 237 4.67 7.02 38.99
N SER A 238 3.44 7.30 39.43
CA SER A 238 3.07 7.39 40.86
C SER A 238 2.93 6.02 41.56
N GLY A 239 3.12 4.91 40.83
CA GLY A 239 2.91 3.55 41.33
C GLY A 239 1.43 3.17 41.50
N ARG A 240 0.50 4.08 41.18
CA ARG A 240 -0.94 3.91 41.49
C ARG A 240 -1.58 2.85 40.61
N MET A 241 -1.20 2.77 39.34
CA MET A 241 -1.68 1.72 38.42
C MET A 241 -1.15 0.34 38.82
N GLN A 242 0.11 0.22 39.23
CA GLN A 242 0.71 -1.05 39.65
C GLN A 242 0.04 -1.59 40.90
N ARG A 243 -0.30 -0.72 41.87
CA ARG A 243 -1.08 -1.10 43.05
C ARG A 243 -2.50 -1.58 42.69
N LEU A 244 -3.16 -0.93 41.73
CA LEU A 244 -4.46 -1.37 41.22
C LEU A 244 -4.39 -2.73 40.52
N LEU A 245 -3.39 -2.93 39.67
CA LEU A 245 -3.13 -4.23 39.03
C LEU A 245 -2.89 -5.33 40.07
N HIS A 246 -2.16 -5.04 41.15
CA HIS A 246 -1.94 -6.00 42.23
C HIS A 246 -3.26 -6.40 42.90
N ILE A 247 -4.13 -5.43 43.19
CA ILE A 247 -5.47 -5.69 43.76
C ILE A 247 -6.30 -6.53 42.79
N TRP A 248 -6.42 -6.12 41.52
CA TRP A 248 -7.25 -6.84 40.54
C TRP A 248 -6.74 -8.25 40.26
N ALA A 249 -5.42 -8.41 40.10
CA ALA A 249 -4.79 -9.70 39.82
C ALA A 249 -4.87 -10.68 40.99
N SER A 250 -5.09 -10.19 42.22
CA SER A 250 -5.33 -11.04 43.39
C SER A 250 -6.71 -11.71 43.40
N THR A 251 -7.68 -11.13 42.68
CA THR A 251 -9.09 -11.59 42.69
C THR A 251 -9.57 -12.16 41.36
N ALA A 252 -9.04 -11.70 40.23
CA ALA A 252 -9.44 -12.16 38.91
C ALA A 252 -8.29 -12.05 37.87
N PRO A 253 -8.39 -12.71 36.69
CA PRO A 253 -7.36 -12.61 35.67
C PRO A 253 -7.22 -11.20 35.09
N VAL A 254 -5.98 -10.69 35.07
CA VAL A 254 -5.63 -9.37 34.54
C VAL A 254 -4.54 -9.50 33.47
N ALA A 255 -4.60 -8.69 32.42
CA ALA A 255 -3.52 -8.53 31.46
C ALA A 255 -3.31 -7.06 31.09
N VAL A 256 -2.08 -6.71 30.71
CA VAL A 256 -1.76 -5.38 30.17
C VAL A 256 -1.42 -5.53 28.69
N VAL A 257 -2.21 -4.94 27.81
CA VAL A 257 -1.90 -4.82 26.38
C VAL A 257 -1.03 -3.59 26.21
N GLN A 258 0.22 -3.84 25.85
CA GLN A 258 1.25 -2.83 25.70
C GLN A 258 1.54 -2.66 24.21
N PRO A 259 1.05 -1.56 23.58
CA PRO A 259 1.14 -1.37 22.14
C PRO A 259 2.53 -0.91 21.66
N LEU A 260 3.42 -0.48 22.56
CA LEU A 260 4.80 -0.14 22.19
C LEU A 260 5.60 -1.36 21.73
N PRO A 261 6.63 -1.18 20.89
CA PRO A 261 7.54 -2.27 20.53
C PRO A 261 8.20 -2.91 21.76
N GLN A 262 8.35 -4.25 21.75
CA GLN A 262 8.83 -5.01 22.92
C GLN A 262 10.19 -4.56 23.47
N ARG A 263 11.06 -4.03 22.60
CA ARG A 263 12.36 -3.44 23.00
C ARG A 263 12.25 -2.28 23.99
N MET A 264 11.11 -1.59 24.04
CA MET A 264 10.86 -0.46 24.92
C MET A 264 10.24 -0.87 26.26
N TRP A 265 9.70 -2.08 26.38
CA TRP A 265 8.93 -2.50 27.56
C TRP A 265 9.76 -2.46 28.83
N GLY A 266 11.06 -2.80 28.75
CA GLY A 266 11.97 -2.71 29.90
C GLY A 266 12.27 -1.30 30.40
N ARG A 267 11.85 -0.25 29.66
CA ARG A 267 12.07 1.17 29.98
C ARG A 267 10.80 1.90 30.40
N THR A 268 9.65 1.22 30.42
CA THR A 268 8.39 1.78 30.91
C THR A 268 8.33 1.69 32.44
N HIS A 269 7.29 2.25 33.04
CA HIS A 269 7.03 2.11 34.47
C HIS A 269 6.41 0.75 34.84
N LEU A 270 6.20 -0.14 33.87
CA LEU A 270 5.85 -1.55 34.06
C LEU A 270 6.82 -2.44 33.25
N PRO A 271 8.05 -2.68 33.74
CA PRO A 271 9.07 -3.40 33.00
C PRO A 271 8.69 -4.87 32.81
N ALA A 272 8.23 -5.19 31.60
CA ALA A 272 7.87 -6.55 31.22
C ALA A 272 9.11 -7.35 30.82
N ARG A 273 9.27 -8.57 31.36
CA ARG A 273 10.37 -9.47 31.05
C ARG A 273 9.82 -10.73 30.36
N PRO A 274 10.52 -11.28 29.36
CA PRO A 274 10.14 -12.57 28.79
C PRO A 274 10.48 -13.70 29.78
N GLY A 275 9.62 -14.71 29.87
CA GLY A 275 9.82 -15.87 30.73
C GLY A 275 8.70 -16.90 30.61
N LEU A 276 8.67 -17.84 31.54
CA LEU A 276 7.65 -18.87 31.62
C LEU A 276 6.57 -18.43 32.62
N LEU A 277 5.33 -18.29 32.17
CA LEU A 277 4.15 -18.13 33.01
C LEU A 277 3.51 -19.49 33.25
N GLN A 278 3.20 -19.81 34.50
CA GLN A 278 2.53 -21.05 34.87
C GLN A 278 1.29 -20.76 35.70
N ARG A 279 0.19 -21.43 35.40
CA ARG A 279 -1.05 -21.36 36.17
C ARG A 279 -1.03 -22.37 37.33
N ARG A 280 -1.32 -21.91 38.54
CA ARG A 280 -1.45 -22.72 39.76
C ARG A 280 -2.88 -22.72 40.28
N GLU A 281 -3.13 -23.63 41.21
CA GLU A 281 -4.37 -23.66 41.99
C GLU A 281 -4.41 -22.48 42.97
N GLY A 282 -5.56 -21.80 43.03
CA GLY A 282 -5.76 -20.61 43.87
C GLY A 282 -6.84 -19.67 43.33
N PRO A 283 -7.22 -18.63 44.10
CA PRO A 283 -8.13 -17.59 43.63
C PRO A 283 -7.61 -16.98 42.32
N ALA A 284 -8.53 -16.65 41.41
CA ALA A 284 -8.22 -16.10 40.07
C ALA A 284 -7.39 -16.99 39.11
N GLY A 285 -6.95 -18.19 39.51
CA GLY A 285 -5.97 -18.96 38.74
C GLY A 285 -4.56 -18.37 38.86
N ARG A 286 -4.07 -18.23 40.10
CA ARG A 286 -2.76 -17.69 40.49
C ARG A 286 -1.67 -18.01 39.47
N LEU A 287 -0.97 -16.98 39.01
CA LEU A 287 0.14 -17.11 38.07
C LEU A 287 1.48 -17.10 38.80
N GLU A 288 2.38 -17.97 38.37
CA GLU A 288 3.80 -17.94 38.72
C GLU A 288 4.61 -17.54 37.48
N PHE A 289 5.68 -16.78 37.69
CA PHE A 289 6.52 -16.29 36.60
C PHE A 289 7.99 -16.56 36.86
N THR A 290 8.62 -17.26 35.92
CA THR A 290 10.07 -17.51 35.92
C THR A 290 10.69 -16.72 34.78
N PRO A 291 11.44 -15.62 35.04
CA PRO A 291 12.07 -14.84 33.99
C PRO A 291 13.13 -15.67 33.26
N ARG A 292 13.25 -15.47 31.94
CA ARG A 292 14.23 -16.19 31.10
C ARG A 292 15.69 -15.83 31.45
N LEU A 293 15.90 -14.59 31.90
CA LEU A 293 17.21 -14.03 32.25
C LEU A 293 17.07 -13.21 33.52
N GLY A 294 17.96 -13.38 34.49
CA GLY A 294 18.05 -12.65 35.76
C GLY A 294 17.28 -13.29 36.93
N ALA A 295 17.51 -12.80 38.15
CA ALA A 295 16.94 -13.37 39.38
C ALA A 295 15.40 -13.30 39.40
N PRO A 296 14.72 -14.27 40.06
CA PRO A 296 13.29 -14.19 40.36
C PRO A 296 13.01 -12.92 41.19
N GLY A 297 11.84 -12.33 40.97
CA GLY A 297 11.46 -11.13 41.69
C GLY A 297 11.03 -11.40 43.14
N PRO A 298 10.66 -10.34 43.88
CA PRO A 298 10.27 -10.45 45.28
C PRO A 298 9.05 -11.36 45.49
N ALA A 299 9.03 -12.07 46.62
CA ALA A 299 8.08 -13.16 46.91
C ALA A 299 6.61 -12.70 47.04
N ASP A 300 6.37 -11.43 47.32
CA ASP A 300 5.06 -10.79 47.40
C ASP A 300 4.57 -10.19 46.07
N GLY A 301 5.37 -10.33 45.00
CA GLY A 301 5.03 -9.86 43.66
C GLY A 301 4.04 -10.78 42.94
N ILE A 302 2.97 -10.20 42.40
CA ILE A 302 2.03 -10.92 41.52
C ILE A 302 2.45 -10.70 40.07
N PRO A 303 2.64 -11.75 39.26
CA PRO A 303 2.95 -11.58 37.85
C PRO A 303 1.69 -11.24 37.04
N VAL A 304 1.76 -10.14 36.30
CA VAL A 304 0.74 -9.68 35.36
C VAL A 304 1.25 -9.89 33.94
N PRO A 305 0.57 -10.71 33.12
CA PRO A 305 0.89 -10.88 31.71
C PRO A 305 0.87 -9.55 30.93
N VAL A 306 1.90 -9.34 30.09
CA VAL A 306 2.01 -8.19 29.19
C VAL A 306 1.94 -8.67 27.75
N LEU A 307 0.93 -8.20 27.02
CA LEU A 307 0.55 -8.67 25.69
C LEU A 307 0.92 -7.63 24.64
N ALA A 308 1.55 -8.07 23.56
CA ALA A 308 1.61 -7.27 22.33
C ALA A 308 0.30 -7.42 21.54
N LEU A 309 -0.04 -6.42 20.72
CA LEU A 309 -1.17 -6.44 19.77
C LEU A 309 -0.91 -7.40 18.59
N ARG A 310 -0.73 -8.68 18.90
CA ARG A 310 -0.46 -9.76 17.93
C ARG A 310 -1.14 -11.05 18.38
N ARG A 311 -1.53 -11.87 17.40
CA ARG A 311 -2.21 -13.17 17.64
C ARG A 311 -1.48 -14.04 18.65
N SER A 312 -0.17 -14.25 18.50
CA SER A 312 0.59 -15.18 19.35
C SER A 312 0.60 -14.79 20.82
N SER A 313 0.59 -13.48 21.14
CA SER A 313 0.56 -12.98 22.51
C SER A 313 -0.82 -13.17 23.15
N PHE A 314 -1.89 -12.85 22.42
CA PHE A 314 -3.25 -13.07 22.90
C PHE A 314 -3.59 -14.56 23.01
N GLU A 315 -3.23 -15.37 22.00
CA GLU A 315 -3.50 -16.80 21.97
C GLU A 315 -2.80 -17.57 23.10
N ALA A 316 -1.57 -17.17 23.43
CA ALA A 316 -0.88 -17.69 24.61
C ALA A 316 -1.70 -17.37 25.86
N TRP A 317 -1.93 -16.09 26.14
CA TRP A 317 -2.65 -15.66 27.35
C TRP A 317 -4.05 -16.28 27.49
N THR A 318 -4.84 -16.32 26.42
CA THR A 318 -6.19 -16.89 26.46
C THR A 318 -6.18 -18.40 26.72
N ARG A 319 -5.21 -19.13 26.15
CA ARG A 319 -5.01 -20.55 26.48
C ARG A 319 -4.63 -20.76 27.94
N LEU A 320 -3.79 -19.90 28.52
CA LEU A 320 -3.34 -20.02 29.92
C LEU A 320 -4.51 -19.96 30.89
N ILE A 321 -5.40 -19.00 30.64
CA ILE A 321 -6.53 -18.70 31.52
C ILE A 321 -7.71 -19.63 31.25
N ALA A 322 -7.88 -20.11 30.01
CA ALA A 322 -8.93 -21.06 29.67
C ALA A 322 -8.56 -22.53 29.99
N GLY A 323 -7.27 -22.88 30.03
CA GLY A 323 -6.84 -24.27 30.20
C GLY A 323 -6.69 -24.72 31.66
N ALA A 324 -6.20 -25.94 31.87
CA ALA A 324 -6.14 -26.59 33.17
C ALA A 324 -5.07 -25.99 34.12
N THR A 325 -5.21 -26.24 35.41
CA THR A 325 -4.17 -25.95 36.41
C THR A 325 -2.89 -26.70 36.05
N GLY A 326 -1.73 -26.05 36.23
CA GLY A 326 -0.41 -26.59 35.84
C GLY A 326 0.06 -26.19 34.44
N GLN A 327 -0.81 -25.64 33.58
CA GLN A 327 -0.42 -25.19 32.23
C GLN A 327 0.62 -24.07 32.30
N SER A 328 1.68 -24.22 31.50
CA SER A 328 2.79 -23.27 31.40
C SER A 328 2.99 -22.78 29.97
N MET A 329 3.46 -21.55 29.80
CA MET A 329 3.76 -20.98 28.49
C MET A 329 4.77 -19.85 28.52
N ASN A 330 5.45 -19.67 27.38
CA ASN A 330 6.35 -18.55 27.19
C ASN A 330 5.56 -17.27 26.91
N ALA A 331 5.72 -16.28 27.79
CA ALA A 331 5.05 -15.00 27.70
C ALA A 331 5.87 -13.91 28.40
N ALA A 332 5.56 -12.64 28.10
CA ALA A 332 6.11 -11.54 28.87
C ALA A 332 5.21 -11.26 30.07
N ALA A 333 5.81 -11.00 31.23
CA ALA A 333 5.10 -10.60 32.42
C ALA A 333 5.86 -9.52 33.18
N ALA A 334 5.12 -8.71 33.92
CA ALA A 334 5.66 -7.74 34.87
C ALA A 334 5.19 -8.09 36.28
N LEU A 335 6.05 -7.88 37.27
CA LEU A 335 5.70 -8.13 38.67
C LEU A 335 5.14 -6.85 39.30
N VAL A 336 3.96 -6.94 39.91
CA VAL A 336 3.31 -5.84 40.64
C VAL A 336 3.26 -6.15 42.13
N LEU A 337 3.60 -5.13 42.93
CA LEU A 337 3.75 -5.25 44.38
C LEU A 337 2.58 -4.57 45.12
N PRO A 338 2.22 -5.06 46.31
CA PRO A 338 1.15 -4.45 47.13
C PRO A 338 1.52 -3.01 47.53
N ARG A 339 2.81 -2.78 47.81
CA ARG A 339 3.40 -1.47 48.11
C ARG A 339 4.38 -1.07 47.00
N HIS A 340 3.87 -0.88 45.79
CA HIS A 340 4.71 -0.42 44.68
C HIS A 340 5.11 1.04 44.90
N GLU A 341 6.40 1.32 45.03
CA GLU A 341 6.89 2.68 45.23
C GLU A 341 6.71 3.54 43.96
N PRO A 342 6.41 4.85 44.11
CA PRO A 342 6.49 5.77 42.99
C PRO A 342 7.88 5.70 42.34
N ALA A 343 7.93 5.76 41.02
CA ALA A 343 9.19 5.81 40.30
C ALA A 343 9.99 7.02 40.82
N ALA A 344 11.25 6.80 41.20
CA ALA A 344 12.13 7.86 41.65
C ALA A 344 12.05 9.01 40.64
N VAL A 345 11.67 10.20 41.12
CA VAL A 345 11.75 11.42 40.32
C VAL A 345 13.22 11.55 39.99
N ARG A 346 13.63 11.12 38.80
CA ARG A 346 14.94 11.49 38.29
C ARG A 346 14.95 13.01 38.39
N PRO A 347 15.90 13.63 39.12
CA PRO A 347 16.01 15.07 39.09
C PRO A 347 15.99 15.43 37.61
N ARG A 348 15.12 16.36 37.20
CA ARG A 348 15.36 17.14 35.99
C ARG A 348 16.62 17.98 36.23
N ALA A 349 17.76 17.33 36.45
CA ALA A 349 19.00 17.86 35.96
C ALA A 349 18.80 17.77 34.44
N ALA A 350 18.52 18.85 33.70
CA ALA A 350 19.27 20.09 33.77
C ALA A 350 20.78 19.84 33.97
N ARG A 351 21.30 18.68 33.57
CA ARG A 351 22.33 18.78 32.55
C ARG A 351 21.60 19.47 31.41
N ARG A 352 22.01 20.69 31.07
CA ARG A 352 21.73 21.27 29.76
C ARG A 352 22.34 20.30 28.75
N ILE A 353 21.68 19.16 28.53
CA ILE A 353 22.00 18.23 27.48
C ILE A 353 21.74 19.04 26.24
N ASP A 354 22.82 19.29 25.51
CA ASP A 354 22.81 20.02 24.27
C ASP A 354 21.70 19.45 23.37
N PRO A 355 20.88 20.30 22.71
CA PRO A 355 19.81 19.82 21.84
C PRO A 355 20.29 18.78 20.81
N ALA A 356 21.50 18.93 20.27
CA ALA A 356 22.10 17.95 19.36
C ALA A 356 22.41 16.61 20.05
N GLU A 357 22.93 16.63 21.28
CA GLU A 357 23.14 15.41 22.08
C GLU A 357 21.80 14.70 22.38
N ARG A 358 20.73 15.46 22.62
CA ARG A 358 19.38 14.91 22.86
C ARG A 358 18.81 14.24 21.61
N VAL A 359 18.93 14.88 20.43
CA VAL A 359 18.52 14.29 19.14
C VAL A 359 19.34 13.04 18.83
N ARG A 360 20.66 13.05 19.06
CA ARG A 360 21.54 11.87 18.90
C ARG A 360 21.17 10.75 19.87
N ALA A 361 20.84 11.05 21.12
CA ALA A 361 20.41 10.06 22.11
C ALA A 361 19.09 9.40 21.73
N PHE A 362 18.12 10.18 21.24
CA PHE A 362 16.87 9.66 20.70
C PHE A 362 17.14 8.69 19.53
N ARG A 363 17.90 9.12 18.52
CA ARG A 363 18.20 8.30 17.33
C ARG A 363 18.90 6.98 17.62
N ARG A 364 19.76 6.92 18.64
CA ARG A 364 20.41 5.68 19.08
C ARG A 364 19.42 4.62 19.59
N THR A 365 18.20 5.02 19.95
CA THR A 365 17.22 4.14 20.60
C THR A 365 15.88 4.04 19.88
N ALA A 366 15.56 5.00 19.00
CA ALA A 366 14.35 5.06 18.21
C ALA A 366 14.39 4.11 17.01
N SER A 367 13.22 3.68 16.53
CA SER A 367 13.13 3.05 15.21
C SER A 367 13.54 4.03 14.09
N PRO A 368 14.01 3.53 12.92
CA PRO A 368 14.30 4.37 11.77
C PRO A 368 13.08 5.23 11.35
N ALA A 369 11.88 4.65 11.39
CA ALA A 369 10.64 5.34 11.10
C ALA A 369 10.34 6.46 12.11
N ALA A 370 10.58 6.25 13.41
CA ALA A 370 10.34 7.28 14.43
C ALA A 370 11.39 8.40 14.36
N ALA A 371 12.64 8.06 14.04
CA ALA A 371 13.70 9.04 13.79
C ALA A 371 13.36 9.94 12.59
N GLN A 372 12.85 9.35 11.50
CA GLN A 372 12.43 10.09 10.32
C GLN A 372 11.16 10.92 10.57
N LEU A 373 10.17 10.36 11.29
CA LEU A 373 8.96 11.08 11.66
C LEU A 373 9.28 12.34 12.47
N ALA A 374 10.22 12.27 13.43
CA ALA A 374 10.64 13.43 14.19
C ALA A 374 11.22 14.55 13.31
N VAL A 375 11.91 14.22 12.21
CA VAL A 375 12.41 15.18 11.23
C VAL A 375 11.25 15.84 10.47
N TYR A 376 10.27 15.08 9.99
CA TYR A 376 9.10 15.66 9.31
C TYR A 376 8.25 16.53 10.24
N LEU A 377 8.06 16.10 11.50
CA LEU A 377 7.32 16.86 12.51
C LEU A 377 7.98 18.20 12.87
N SER A 378 9.27 18.37 12.58
CA SER A 378 9.97 19.65 12.79
C SER A 378 9.48 20.77 11.88
N ALA A 379 8.87 20.44 10.73
CA ALA A 379 8.35 21.37 9.73
C ALA A 379 6.85 21.70 9.86
N VAL A 380 6.19 21.22 10.93
CA VAL A 380 4.75 21.42 11.15
C VAL A 380 4.45 21.82 12.60
N PRO A 381 3.26 22.40 12.88
CA PRO A 381 2.80 22.52 14.26
C PRO A 381 2.47 21.13 14.83
N LEU A 382 2.79 20.95 16.11
CA LEU A 382 2.72 19.66 16.79
C LEU A 382 1.37 19.47 17.47
N VAL A 383 0.29 19.58 16.70
CA VAL A 383 -1.05 19.22 17.17
C VAL A 383 -1.34 17.80 16.73
N LEU A 384 -1.93 16.97 17.61
CA LEU A 384 -2.05 15.53 17.37
C LEU A 384 -2.65 15.15 15.99
N PRO A 385 -3.73 15.78 15.49
CA PRO A 385 -4.29 15.44 14.18
C PRO A 385 -3.31 15.73 13.02
N VAL A 386 -2.54 16.82 13.11
CA VAL A 386 -1.51 17.18 12.12
C VAL A 386 -0.34 16.19 12.18
N MET A 387 0.06 15.79 13.38
CA MET A 387 1.11 14.79 13.55
C MET A 387 0.71 13.44 12.93
N GLN A 388 -0.55 13.02 13.11
CA GLN A 388 -1.11 11.80 12.51
C GLN A 388 -1.25 11.92 10.98
N LEU A 389 -1.62 13.10 10.47
CA LEU A 389 -1.64 13.36 9.03
C LEU A 389 -0.25 13.21 8.42
N VAL A 390 0.75 13.90 8.97
CA VAL A 390 2.13 13.86 8.47
C VAL A 390 2.68 12.45 8.56
N GLN A 391 2.41 11.72 9.64
CA GLN A 391 2.76 10.32 9.75
C GLN A 391 2.17 9.50 8.59
N ARG A 392 0.87 9.63 8.29
CA ARG A 392 0.19 8.86 7.24
C ARG A 392 0.66 9.23 5.84
N ALA A 393 0.86 10.52 5.58
CA ALA A 393 1.30 11.01 4.28
C ALA A 393 2.76 10.69 4.00
N MET A 394 3.64 10.88 4.98
CA MET A 394 5.09 10.74 4.80
C MET A 394 5.61 9.33 5.12
N LEU A 395 4.86 8.52 5.88
CA LEU A 395 5.22 7.16 6.28
C LEU A 395 3.99 6.23 6.16
N VAL A 396 3.58 5.96 4.92
CA VAL A 396 2.34 5.26 4.53
C VAL A 396 2.14 3.88 5.20
N ARG A 397 3.23 3.20 5.60
CA ARG A 397 3.20 1.88 6.28
C ARG A 397 3.44 1.95 7.79
N SER A 398 3.51 3.14 8.38
CA SER A 398 3.76 3.31 9.82
C SER A 398 2.47 3.27 10.63
N GLY A 399 2.53 2.59 11.78
CA GLY A 399 1.44 2.51 12.73
C GLY A 399 1.54 3.55 13.85
N PRO A 400 0.50 3.68 14.69
CA PRO A 400 0.50 4.58 15.86
C PRO A 400 1.67 4.37 16.84
N ASP A 401 2.36 3.23 16.79
CA ASP A 401 3.57 2.94 17.57
C ASP A 401 4.72 3.90 17.25
N VAL A 402 4.91 4.24 15.99
CA VAL A 402 5.99 5.16 15.54
C VAL A 402 5.78 6.56 16.11
N LEU A 403 4.54 7.05 16.14
CA LEU A 403 4.22 8.35 16.74
C LEU A 403 4.36 8.31 18.27
N ALA A 404 3.97 7.20 18.91
CA ALA A 404 4.15 7.01 20.34
C ALA A 404 5.64 7.00 20.75
N GLU A 405 6.54 6.43 19.94
CA GLU A 405 8.00 6.53 20.14
C GLU A 405 8.50 7.97 20.18
N VAL A 406 7.96 8.84 19.30
CA VAL A 406 8.31 10.27 19.28
C VAL A 406 7.73 11.00 20.49
N LEU A 407 6.50 10.71 20.90
CA LEU A 407 5.90 11.32 22.10
C LEU A 407 6.63 10.94 23.39
N LEU A 408 7.18 9.72 23.46
CA LEU A 408 7.93 9.20 24.62
C LEU A 408 9.44 9.47 24.56
N SER A 409 9.92 10.09 23.48
CA SER A 409 11.35 10.36 23.24
C SER A 409 11.99 11.33 24.22
N GLY A 410 11.18 12.15 24.90
CA GLY A 410 11.66 13.30 25.67
C GLY A 410 12.11 14.49 24.80
N LEU A 411 11.83 14.48 23.49
CA LEU A 411 12.03 15.63 22.60
C LEU A 411 10.88 16.65 22.69
N LEU A 412 9.71 16.19 23.13
CA LEU A 412 8.46 16.95 23.17
C LEU A 412 8.01 17.18 24.61
N ARG A 413 7.38 18.34 24.84
CA ARG A 413 6.59 18.64 26.04
C ARG A 413 5.16 18.96 25.63
N ARG A 414 4.19 18.59 26.47
CA ARG A 414 2.80 19.06 26.28
C ARG A 414 2.73 20.55 26.64
N ASP A 415 1.93 21.31 25.88
CA ASP A 415 1.76 22.73 26.13
C ASP A 415 0.93 22.95 27.43
N PRO A 416 1.45 23.65 28.44
CA PRO A 416 0.75 23.86 29.71
C PRO A 416 -0.52 24.75 29.60
N GLU A 417 -0.63 25.66 28.63
CA GLU A 417 -1.77 26.60 28.55
C GLU A 417 -3.13 25.94 28.26
N GLU A 418 -3.15 24.78 27.59
CA GLU A 418 -4.38 23.99 27.33
C GLU A 418 -4.86 23.18 28.55
N THR A 419 -4.03 23.01 29.58
CA THR A 419 -4.39 22.17 30.74
C THR A 419 -5.21 22.93 31.78
N ALA A 420 -5.18 24.28 31.74
CA ALA A 420 -5.86 25.15 32.70
C ALA A 420 -7.21 25.69 32.19
N ALA A 421 -7.46 25.66 30.88
CA ALA A 421 -8.69 26.15 30.29
C ALA A 421 -9.56 24.99 29.76
N THR A 422 -10.67 24.76 30.46
CA THR A 422 -11.95 24.24 29.94
C THR A 422 -12.30 22.76 30.14
N THR A 423 -13.32 22.57 30.98
CA THR A 423 -14.18 21.39 31.15
C THR A 423 -15.17 21.26 29.97
N GLY A 424 -14.68 21.05 28.74
CA GLY A 424 -15.52 20.90 27.54
C GLY A 424 -14.86 20.10 26.41
N PRO A 425 -15.63 19.48 25.49
CA PRO A 425 -15.08 18.70 24.38
C PRO A 425 -14.52 19.64 23.29
N GLN A 426 -13.21 19.88 23.29
CA GLN A 426 -12.54 20.62 22.22
C GLN A 426 -12.26 19.73 21.00
N GLU A 427 -12.59 20.22 19.81
CA GLU A 427 -12.47 19.55 18.50
C GLU A 427 -11.02 19.45 17.94
N GLY A 428 -9.97 19.73 18.74
CA GLY A 428 -8.58 19.89 18.27
C GLY A 428 -7.55 18.85 18.73
N GLY A 429 -7.83 18.08 19.79
CA GLY A 429 -6.86 17.17 20.40
C GLY A 429 -5.70 17.89 21.13
N PRO A 430 -4.81 17.17 21.82
CA PRO A 430 -3.73 17.78 22.62
C PRO A 430 -2.62 18.40 21.76
N ALA A 431 -2.14 19.58 22.15
CA ALA A 431 -0.98 20.25 21.54
C ALA A 431 0.36 19.96 22.26
N TYR A 432 1.43 19.95 21.47
CA TYR A 432 2.81 19.69 21.91
C TYR A 432 3.77 20.79 21.44
N ALA A 433 4.92 20.89 22.08
CA ALA A 433 6.03 21.74 21.68
C ALA A 433 7.35 20.96 21.80
N PHE A 434 8.30 21.19 20.89
CA PHE A 434 9.67 20.72 21.07
C PHE A 434 10.31 21.42 22.27
N LEU A 435 11.22 20.71 22.93
CA LEU A 435 12.14 21.35 23.88
C LEU A 435 13.08 22.30 23.12
N ASP A 436 13.55 23.35 23.80
CA ASP A 436 14.36 24.42 23.22
C ASP A 436 15.56 23.87 22.41
N GLY A 437 15.73 24.37 21.18
CA GLY A 437 16.83 24.01 20.26
C GLY A 437 16.66 22.67 19.50
N VAL A 438 15.70 21.83 19.89
CA VAL A 438 15.49 20.50 19.25
C VAL A 438 14.88 20.65 17.86
N ARG A 439 14.00 21.64 17.66
CA ARG A 439 13.35 21.87 16.37
C ARG A 439 14.38 22.26 15.30
N GLU A 440 15.31 23.15 15.65
CA GLU A 440 16.35 23.68 14.75
C GLU A 440 17.31 22.59 14.27
N GLU A 441 17.71 21.71 15.19
CA GLU A 441 18.57 20.55 14.93
C GLU A 441 17.89 19.50 14.04
N LEU A 442 16.59 19.26 14.24
CA LEU A 442 15.81 18.35 13.39
C LEU A 442 15.48 18.98 12.02
N LEU A 443 15.24 20.30 11.97
CA LEU A 443 15.00 21.02 10.73
C LEU A 443 16.25 21.10 9.84
N GLY A 444 17.46 21.12 10.41
CA GLY A 444 18.70 20.97 9.63
C GLY A 444 18.80 19.62 8.92
N GLN A 445 17.94 18.70 9.36
CA GLN A 445 17.71 17.34 8.91
C GLN A 445 17.12 17.17 7.53
N LEU A 446 16.30 18.18 7.20
CA LEU A 446 15.18 18.06 6.29
C LEU A 446 15.57 18.66 4.94
N GLY A 447 15.57 17.82 3.89
CA GLY A 447 15.80 18.27 2.53
C GLY A 447 14.66 19.13 1.98
N ALA A 448 14.97 19.98 1.00
CA ALA A 448 14.00 20.92 0.39
C ALA A 448 12.79 20.22 -0.25
N SER A 449 13.02 19.09 -0.93
CA SER A 449 11.97 18.28 -1.55
C SER A 449 11.01 17.68 -0.51
N SER A 450 11.55 17.11 0.56
CA SER A 450 10.75 16.56 1.66
C SER A 450 9.99 17.64 2.43
N ALA A 451 10.58 18.82 2.62
CA ALA A 451 9.89 19.96 3.25
C ALA A 451 8.71 20.45 2.40
N SER A 452 8.88 20.55 1.08
CA SER A 452 7.80 20.92 0.14
C SER A 452 6.64 19.92 0.21
N LEU A 453 6.93 18.62 0.26
CA LEU A 453 5.92 17.57 0.36
C LEU A 453 5.14 17.62 1.68
N VAL A 454 5.83 17.82 2.81
CA VAL A 454 5.18 18.00 4.13
C VAL A 454 4.26 19.23 4.13
N LEU A 455 4.73 20.35 3.56
CA LEU A 455 3.94 21.58 3.48
C LEU A 455 2.74 21.43 2.54
N LYS A 456 2.87 20.71 1.42
CA LYS A 456 1.77 20.41 0.50
C LYS A 456 0.64 19.66 1.20
N HIS A 457 0.94 18.53 1.85
CA HIS A 457 -0.06 17.73 2.54
C HIS A 457 -0.73 18.46 3.70
N CYS A 458 0.03 19.29 4.42
CA CYS A 458 -0.57 20.07 5.49
C CYS A 458 -1.41 21.23 4.96
N SER A 459 -1.08 21.80 3.80
CA SER A 459 -1.90 22.82 3.12
C SER A 459 -3.24 22.23 2.65
N GLU A 460 -3.23 20.99 2.13
CA GLU A 460 -4.45 20.24 1.77
C GLU A 460 -5.33 19.97 3.00
N TYR A 461 -4.73 19.63 4.14
CA TYR A 461 -5.45 19.44 5.41
C TYR A 461 -6.05 20.74 5.96
N VAL A 462 -5.31 21.85 5.93
CA VAL A 462 -5.83 23.15 6.38
C VAL A 462 -6.96 23.64 5.48
N ALA A 463 -6.82 23.50 4.16
CA ALA A 463 -7.86 23.85 3.19
C ALA A 463 -9.15 23.03 3.38
N SER A 464 -9.02 21.77 3.76
CA SER A 464 -10.16 20.88 4.01
C SER A 464 -10.80 21.04 5.40
N ARG A 465 -10.06 21.49 6.43
CA ARG A 465 -10.57 21.71 7.80
C ARG A 465 -11.16 23.10 8.05
N TYR A 466 -10.65 24.13 7.37
CA TYR A 466 -11.00 25.54 7.58
C TYR A 466 -11.67 26.21 6.37
N GLY A 467 -11.87 25.49 5.26
CA GLY A 467 -12.59 25.94 4.07
C GLY A 467 -11.75 26.76 3.06
N ARG A 468 -12.26 26.92 1.84
CA ARG A 468 -11.62 27.66 0.71
C ARG A 468 -11.62 29.19 0.89
N THR A 469 -12.33 29.73 1.87
CA THR A 469 -12.44 31.18 2.14
C THR A 469 -11.23 31.77 2.85
N VAL A 470 -10.32 30.95 3.38
CA VAL A 470 -9.01 31.42 3.84
C VAL A 470 -8.03 31.41 2.66
N ARG A 471 -8.21 32.35 1.73
CA ARG A 471 -7.29 32.56 0.58
C ARG A 471 -5.85 32.95 0.96
N ASN A 472 -5.50 32.98 2.24
CA ASN A 472 -4.33 33.68 2.71
C ASN A 472 -3.31 32.81 3.46
N PHE A 473 -3.24 31.49 3.31
CA PHE A 473 -2.12 30.75 3.95
C PHE A 473 -0.77 31.05 3.27
N PRO A 474 -0.61 30.88 1.93
CA PRO A 474 0.59 31.35 1.23
C PRO A 474 0.76 32.86 1.34
N ALA A 475 -0.34 33.64 1.31
CA ALA A 475 -0.28 35.10 1.43
C ALA A 475 0.16 35.58 2.82
N MET A 476 -0.20 34.87 3.91
CA MET A 476 0.19 35.20 5.29
C MET A 476 1.63 34.76 5.57
N ALA A 477 2.05 33.60 5.06
CA ALA A 477 3.47 33.22 5.06
C ALA A 477 4.32 34.22 4.23
N SER A 478 3.83 34.65 3.07
CA SER A 478 4.44 35.71 2.26
C SER A 478 4.42 37.07 2.95
N ALA A 479 3.39 37.39 3.73
CA ALA A 479 3.32 38.63 4.51
C ALA A 479 4.32 38.64 5.68
N PHE A 480 4.49 37.51 6.38
CA PHE A 480 5.56 37.36 7.38
C PHE A 480 6.96 37.39 6.73
N LEU A 481 7.13 36.83 5.53
CA LEU A 481 8.37 36.91 4.76
C LEU A 481 8.67 38.35 4.30
N ALA A 482 7.65 39.11 3.90
CA ALA A 482 7.73 40.50 3.47
C ALA A 482 7.82 41.50 4.65
N GLY A 483 7.66 41.04 5.90
CA GLY A 483 7.68 41.90 7.10
C GLY A 483 6.44 42.78 7.26
N SER A 484 5.35 42.50 6.54
CA SER A 484 4.12 43.31 6.55
C SER A 484 3.14 42.94 7.67
N VAL A 485 3.39 41.86 8.42
CA VAL A 485 2.63 41.44 9.61
C VAL A 485 3.63 40.97 10.68
N ASP A 486 3.40 41.33 11.94
CA ASP A 486 4.27 40.95 13.07
C ASP A 486 4.07 39.46 13.44
N PRO A 487 5.12 38.61 13.47
CA PRO A 487 5.00 37.20 13.83
C PRO A 487 4.62 36.93 15.29
N HIS A 488 4.55 37.96 16.16
CA HIS A 488 4.15 37.84 17.56
C HIS A 488 3.00 38.82 17.91
N PRO A 489 1.72 38.48 17.65
CA PRO A 489 0.63 39.33 18.09
C PRO A 489 0.48 39.28 19.63
N PRO A 490 0.15 40.40 20.31
CA PRO A 490 -0.30 40.36 21.69
C PRO A 490 -1.62 39.56 21.80
N ALA A 491 -1.84 38.92 22.95
CA ALA A 491 -2.83 37.88 23.22
C ALA A 491 -4.13 37.92 22.35
N PRO A 492 -4.55 36.80 21.74
CA PRO A 492 -5.63 36.80 20.76
C PRO A 492 -6.99 37.09 21.40
N ALA A 493 -7.80 37.91 20.72
CA ALA A 493 -9.20 38.12 21.04
C ALA A 493 -10.01 36.82 20.85
N ALA A 494 -11.09 36.67 21.61
CA ALA A 494 -11.98 35.50 21.54
C ALA A 494 -12.57 35.35 20.13
N GLY A 495 -12.11 34.33 19.40
CA GLY A 495 -12.55 34.02 18.03
C GLY A 495 -11.42 33.71 17.05
N ASP A 496 -10.17 34.03 17.38
CA ASP A 496 -9.04 33.83 16.46
C ASP A 496 -8.50 32.38 16.49
N ASN A 497 -8.40 31.76 15.30
CA ASN A 497 -7.96 30.37 15.13
C ASN A 497 -6.44 30.24 15.36
N ARG A 498 -6.03 30.12 16.63
CA ARG A 498 -4.63 29.91 17.08
C ARG A 498 -3.87 28.85 16.25
N GLY A 499 -4.54 27.80 15.77
CA GLY A 499 -3.95 26.75 14.93
C GLY A 499 -3.47 27.22 13.56
N LEU A 500 -4.18 28.16 12.91
CA LEU A 500 -3.79 28.73 11.60
C LEU A 500 -2.55 29.63 11.72
N TRP A 501 -2.45 30.38 12.82
CA TRP A 501 -1.30 31.24 13.14
C TRP A 501 -0.02 30.43 13.40
N ALA A 502 -0.12 29.40 14.25
CA ALA A 502 1.00 28.48 14.51
C ALA A 502 1.47 27.77 13.23
N PHE A 503 0.54 27.46 12.32
CA PHE A 503 0.84 26.86 11.03
C PHE A 503 1.63 27.82 10.11
N ALA A 504 1.19 29.07 9.97
CA ALA A 504 1.87 30.08 9.14
C ALA A 504 3.27 30.47 9.64
N GLN A 505 3.48 30.52 10.96
CA GLN A 505 4.79 30.80 11.55
C GLN A 505 5.81 29.70 11.21
N VAL A 506 5.44 28.43 11.40
CA VAL A 506 6.33 27.29 11.14
C VAL A 506 6.66 27.19 9.65
N SER A 507 5.68 27.37 8.76
CA SER A 507 5.92 27.37 7.32
C SER A 507 6.82 28.52 6.86
N THR A 508 6.70 29.70 7.46
CA THR A 508 7.61 30.83 7.21
C THR A 508 9.05 30.51 7.62
N GLN A 509 9.24 29.90 8.80
CA GLN A 509 10.56 29.49 9.30
C GLN A 509 11.22 28.47 8.37
N VAL A 510 10.43 27.53 7.83
CA VAL A 510 10.90 26.54 6.85
C VAL A 510 11.25 27.19 5.51
N LEU A 511 10.40 28.08 4.98
CA LEU A 511 10.63 28.77 3.70
C LEU A 511 11.83 29.74 3.74
N ARG A 512 12.05 30.46 4.86
CA ARG A 512 13.25 31.33 5.05
C ARG A 512 14.54 30.54 4.99
N ARG A 513 14.54 29.32 5.55
CA ARG A 513 15.73 28.45 5.61
C ARG A 513 16.04 27.79 4.27
N LEU A 514 15.02 27.56 3.44
CA LEU A 514 15.14 26.88 2.14
C LEU A 514 15.30 27.83 0.95
N GLY A 515 15.37 29.14 1.17
CA GLY A 515 15.69 30.12 0.12
C GLY A 515 14.60 30.36 -0.93
N GLY A 516 13.33 30.48 -0.51
CA GLY A 516 12.20 30.69 -1.44
C GLY A 516 12.28 31.98 -2.30
N PRO A 517 11.49 32.07 -3.40
CA PRO A 517 11.62 33.10 -4.45
C PRO A 517 11.29 34.53 -3.96
N GLN A 518 12.05 35.53 -4.44
CA GLN A 518 11.65 36.95 -4.35
C GLN A 518 10.87 37.39 -5.60
N PRO A 519 9.78 38.18 -5.47
CA PRO A 519 9.02 38.65 -6.62
C PRO A 519 9.71 39.81 -7.36
N ALA A 520 9.45 39.86 -8.67
CA ALA A 520 10.08 40.71 -9.67
C ALA A 520 9.80 42.22 -9.48
N VAL A 521 10.82 43.05 -9.72
CA VAL A 521 10.73 44.51 -9.88
C VAL A 521 10.88 44.82 -11.38
N THR A 522 9.92 45.55 -11.95
CA THR A 522 9.90 45.98 -13.36
C THR A 522 10.95 47.08 -13.65
N PRO A 523 11.69 47.04 -14.79
CA PRO A 523 12.75 48.01 -15.08
C PRO A 523 12.26 49.23 -15.91
N GLY A 524 12.87 50.40 -15.66
CA GLY A 524 12.74 51.61 -16.51
C GLY A 524 13.76 51.66 -17.67
N PRO A 525 13.67 52.66 -18.58
CA PRO A 525 14.41 52.68 -19.83
C PRO A 525 15.92 52.94 -19.63
N THR A 526 16.75 52.22 -20.37
CA THR A 526 18.22 52.33 -20.34
C THR A 526 18.74 53.17 -21.51
N THR A 527 19.79 53.96 -21.27
CA THR A 527 20.40 54.94 -22.21
C THR A 527 21.56 54.38 -23.05
N GLU A 528 21.71 53.06 -23.15
CA GLU A 528 22.86 52.41 -23.81
C GLU A 528 22.55 51.98 -25.25
N GLY A 529 23.54 52.06 -26.15
CA GLY A 529 23.40 51.64 -27.55
C GLY A 529 23.35 50.10 -27.74
N PRO A 530 22.76 49.60 -28.85
CA PRO A 530 22.47 48.18 -29.05
C PRO A 530 23.72 47.29 -28.98
N ALA A 531 24.85 47.70 -29.56
CA ALA A 531 26.11 46.94 -29.52
C ALA A 531 26.66 46.72 -28.10
N ALA A 532 26.49 47.71 -27.21
CA ALA A 532 26.93 47.60 -25.81
C ALA A 532 26.03 46.63 -25.02
N LEU A 533 24.72 46.66 -25.27
CA LEU A 533 23.75 45.73 -24.68
C LEU A 533 24.04 44.28 -25.10
N VAL A 534 24.34 44.05 -26.39
CA VAL A 534 24.69 42.73 -26.93
C VAL A 534 25.98 42.19 -26.33
N ALA A 535 27.03 43.01 -26.21
CA ALA A 535 28.29 42.59 -25.59
C ALA A 535 28.09 42.16 -24.12
N LYS A 536 27.29 42.91 -23.35
CA LYS A 536 26.94 42.56 -21.97
C LYS A 536 26.11 41.27 -21.92
N ALA A 537 25.14 41.10 -22.82
CA ALA A 537 24.32 39.90 -22.89
C ALA A 537 25.16 38.65 -23.16
N ARG A 538 26.05 38.70 -24.16
CA ARG A 538 26.96 37.59 -24.50
C ARG A 538 27.93 37.26 -23.36
N SER A 539 28.42 38.27 -22.64
CA SER A 539 29.23 38.04 -21.42
C SER A 539 28.44 37.33 -20.33
N CYS A 540 27.16 37.68 -20.13
CA CYS A 540 26.29 36.99 -19.18
C CYS A 540 26.01 35.54 -19.61
N LEU A 541 25.76 35.29 -20.91
CA LEU A 541 25.57 33.94 -21.44
C LEU A 541 26.84 33.07 -21.30
N ALA A 542 28.02 33.65 -21.53
CA ALA A 542 29.29 32.96 -21.33
C ALA A 542 29.52 32.59 -19.87
N HIS A 543 29.22 33.50 -18.94
CA HIS A 543 29.32 33.25 -17.51
C HIS A 543 28.32 32.18 -17.05
N PHE A 544 27.07 32.24 -17.53
CA PHE A 544 26.08 31.19 -17.31
C PHE A 544 26.56 29.82 -17.81
N GLY A 545 27.17 29.74 -19.00
CA GLY A 545 27.72 28.49 -19.53
C GLY A 545 28.84 27.89 -18.68
N GLN A 546 29.60 28.71 -17.95
CA GLN A 546 30.68 28.25 -17.07
C GLN A 546 30.20 27.86 -15.67
N TYR A 547 29.23 28.59 -15.10
CA TYR A 547 28.88 28.49 -13.67
C TYR A 547 27.42 28.08 -13.40
N GLY A 548 26.57 27.96 -14.41
CA GLY A 548 25.16 27.57 -14.25
C GLY A 548 24.29 28.59 -13.52
N THR A 549 24.71 29.85 -13.46
CA THR A 549 24.05 30.92 -12.71
C THR A 549 22.80 31.44 -13.42
N VAL A 550 21.62 30.95 -13.01
CA VAL A 550 20.31 31.34 -13.59
C VAL A 550 20.07 32.86 -13.63
N ARG A 551 20.67 33.60 -12.68
CA ARG A 551 20.61 35.07 -12.65
C ARG A 551 21.23 35.73 -13.88
N ASP A 552 22.32 35.16 -14.40
CA ASP A 552 23.02 35.73 -15.57
C ASP A 552 22.25 35.43 -16.86
N LEU A 553 21.58 34.28 -16.91
CA LEU A 553 20.65 33.97 -18.00
C LEU A 553 19.47 34.95 -18.03
N ASP A 554 18.86 35.24 -16.87
CA ASP A 554 17.79 36.26 -16.77
C ASP A 554 18.29 37.66 -17.14
N ALA A 555 19.55 38.00 -16.83
CA ALA A 555 20.16 39.26 -17.24
C ALA A 555 20.40 39.33 -18.75
N ALA A 556 20.90 38.25 -19.36
CA ALA A 556 21.12 38.15 -20.79
C ALA A 556 19.82 38.33 -21.58
N ILE A 557 18.73 37.67 -21.17
CA ILE A 557 17.41 37.76 -21.83
C ILE A 557 16.90 39.22 -21.81
N ARG A 558 16.99 39.90 -20.65
CA ARG A 558 16.60 41.32 -20.56
C ARG A 558 17.43 42.24 -21.47
N LEU A 559 18.75 42.00 -21.52
CA LEU A 559 19.67 42.79 -22.34
C LEU A 559 19.44 42.55 -23.84
N LEU A 560 19.20 41.30 -24.25
CA LEU A 560 18.87 40.95 -25.64
C LEU A 560 17.52 41.55 -26.06
N GLY A 561 16.48 41.48 -25.22
CA GLY A 561 15.19 42.12 -25.49
C GLY A 561 15.29 43.65 -25.60
N SER A 562 16.17 44.28 -24.82
CA SER A 562 16.44 45.71 -24.95
C SER A 562 17.22 46.03 -26.23
N ALA A 563 18.15 45.16 -26.64
CA ALA A 563 18.94 45.32 -27.85
C ALA A 563 18.08 45.17 -29.13
N THR A 564 17.13 44.22 -29.17
CA THR A 564 16.24 44.03 -30.33
C THR A 564 15.32 45.23 -30.55
N GLN A 565 14.86 45.88 -29.46
CA GLN A 565 14.08 47.11 -29.53
C GLN A 565 14.90 48.32 -29.99
N ALA A 566 16.17 48.39 -29.60
CA ALA A 566 17.06 49.50 -29.94
C ALA A 566 17.63 49.40 -31.38
N GLU A 567 17.87 48.19 -31.89
CA GLU A 567 18.45 47.96 -33.21
C GLU A 567 17.45 48.31 -34.33
N ARG A 568 17.88 48.96 -35.42
CA ARG A 568 17.01 49.38 -36.54
C ARG A 568 17.26 48.63 -37.84
N ARG A 569 18.42 48.01 -38.02
CA ARG A 569 18.76 47.26 -39.23
C ARG A 569 18.07 45.89 -39.20
N THR A 570 17.29 45.56 -40.22
CA THR A 570 16.47 44.34 -40.27
C THR A 570 17.29 43.06 -40.13
N GLY A 571 18.42 42.93 -40.84
CA GLY A 571 19.28 41.74 -40.77
C GLY A 571 19.95 41.54 -39.40
N GLU A 572 20.54 42.60 -38.83
CA GLU A 572 21.17 42.54 -37.50
C GLU A 572 20.11 42.29 -36.41
N ARG A 573 18.93 42.91 -36.53
CA ARG A 573 17.80 42.68 -35.62
C ARG A 573 17.30 41.22 -35.68
N ALA A 574 17.25 40.61 -36.85
CA ALA A 574 16.87 39.20 -37.01
C ALA A 574 17.89 38.26 -36.33
N ALA A 575 19.19 38.52 -36.46
CA ALA A 575 20.23 37.76 -35.76
C ALA A 575 20.09 37.87 -34.23
N LEU A 576 19.78 39.06 -33.71
CA LEU A 576 19.53 39.27 -32.27
C LEU A 576 18.29 38.54 -31.76
N TYR A 577 17.23 38.49 -32.56
CA TYR A 577 16.07 37.66 -32.24
C TYR A 577 16.43 36.16 -32.16
N GLY A 578 17.36 35.70 -32.99
CA GLY A 578 17.90 34.32 -32.92
C GLY A 578 18.61 34.04 -31.59
N GLU A 579 19.49 34.95 -31.15
CA GLU A 579 20.17 34.84 -29.84
C GLU A 579 19.18 34.92 -28.67
N LEU A 580 18.13 35.76 -28.78
CA LEU A 580 17.07 35.87 -27.78
C LEU A 580 16.26 34.58 -27.67
N ALA A 581 15.84 34.00 -28.81
CA ALA A 581 15.10 32.74 -28.84
C ALA A 581 15.89 31.59 -28.21
N GLU A 582 17.19 31.49 -28.50
CA GLU A 582 18.06 30.47 -27.90
C GLU A 582 18.23 30.68 -26.39
N ALA A 583 18.37 31.93 -25.92
CA ALA A 583 18.46 32.23 -24.49
C ALA A 583 17.16 31.89 -23.74
N LEU A 584 16.00 32.19 -24.33
CA LEU A 584 14.68 31.83 -23.77
C LEU A 584 14.49 30.32 -23.72
N LEU A 585 14.84 29.59 -24.79
CA LEU A 585 14.77 28.13 -24.81
C LEU A 585 15.71 27.50 -23.75
N ARG A 586 16.91 28.05 -23.55
CA ARG A 586 17.82 27.61 -22.48
C ARG A 586 17.24 27.89 -21.09
N ARG A 587 16.54 29.02 -20.89
CA ARG A 587 15.87 29.30 -19.61
C ARG A 587 14.78 28.30 -19.36
N TRP A 588 13.97 28.00 -20.37
CA TRP A 588 12.94 26.98 -20.30
C TRP A 588 13.49 25.63 -19.83
N LEU A 589 14.60 25.17 -20.43
CA LEU A 589 15.23 23.88 -20.09
C LEU A 589 15.78 23.81 -18.65
N VAL A 590 16.20 24.95 -18.07
CA VAL A 590 16.76 24.99 -16.70
C VAL A 590 15.69 25.31 -15.65
N ARG A 591 14.75 26.20 -15.98
CA ARG A 591 13.68 26.67 -15.10
C ARG A 591 12.47 27.08 -15.97
N PRO A 592 11.51 26.16 -16.20
CA PRO A 592 10.39 26.43 -17.08
C PRO A 592 9.47 27.53 -16.53
N LEU A 593 9.26 28.58 -17.33
CA LEU A 593 8.26 29.62 -17.10
C LEU A 593 7.21 29.59 -18.24
N PRO A 594 5.91 29.76 -17.94
CA PRO A 594 4.85 29.67 -18.95
C PRO A 594 5.01 30.63 -20.14
N GLU A 595 5.57 31.82 -19.88
CA GLU A 595 5.82 32.86 -20.88
C GLU A 595 7.02 32.59 -21.81
N ASP A 596 7.95 31.71 -21.43
CA ASP A 596 9.23 31.54 -22.15
C ASP A 596 9.06 30.98 -23.56
N LEU A 597 8.21 29.96 -23.72
CA LEU A 597 8.03 29.29 -25.01
C LEU A 597 7.27 30.15 -26.04
N PRO A 598 6.15 30.82 -25.70
CA PRO A 598 5.52 31.78 -26.62
C PRO A 598 6.45 32.92 -27.04
N GLU A 599 7.20 33.51 -26.11
CA GLU A 599 8.18 34.57 -26.41
C GLU A 599 9.33 34.03 -27.27
N ALA A 600 9.82 32.82 -27.00
CA ALA A 600 10.85 32.17 -27.80
C ALA A 600 10.36 31.90 -29.23
N LEU A 601 9.09 31.51 -29.41
CA LEU A 601 8.51 31.26 -30.72
C LEU A 601 8.43 32.54 -31.54
N GLU A 602 7.95 33.64 -30.95
CA GLU A 602 7.90 34.94 -31.61
C GLU A 602 9.30 35.42 -32.00
N ALA A 603 10.27 35.29 -31.10
CA ALA A 603 11.67 35.60 -31.38
C ALA A 603 12.24 34.71 -32.51
N ALA A 604 12.01 33.40 -32.48
CA ALA A 604 12.51 32.47 -33.50
C ALA A 604 11.91 32.75 -34.89
N GLN A 605 10.61 33.09 -34.97
CA GLN A 605 9.96 33.46 -36.23
C GLN A 605 10.55 34.74 -36.83
N ASN A 606 10.82 35.75 -35.99
CA ASN A 606 11.48 36.98 -36.42
C ASN A 606 12.95 36.77 -36.84
N ALA A 607 13.58 35.70 -36.37
CA ALA A 607 14.96 35.36 -36.68
C ALA A 607 15.16 34.68 -38.05
N ILE A 608 14.11 34.13 -38.68
CA ILE A 608 14.19 33.35 -39.93
C ILE A 608 14.94 34.10 -41.04
N SER A 609 14.67 35.40 -41.18
CA SER A 609 15.35 36.27 -42.16
C SER A 609 16.84 36.50 -41.90
N GLY A 610 17.35 36.08 -40.74
CA GLY A 610 18.73 36.27 -40.28
C GLY A 610 19.68 35.12 -40.62
N GLY A 611 19.19 33.96 -41.09
CA GLY A 611 20.03 32.87 -41.62
C GLY A 611 19.63 31.45 -41.19
N ALA A 612 20.30 30.45 -41.76
CA ALA A 612 19.99 29.02 -41.63
C ALA A 612 19.84 28.50 -40.18
N ARG A 613 20.63 29.02 -39.23
CA ARG A 613 20.56 28.63 -37.81
C ARG A 613 19.19 28.92 -37.19
N ALA A 614 18.49 29.95 -37.65
CA ALA A 614 17.18 30.33 -37.14
C ALA A 614 16.11 29.24 -37.38
N TYR A 615 16.20 28.51 -38.49
CA TYR A 615 15.29 27.39 -38.79
C TYR A 615 15.45 26.25 -37.78
N LEU A 616 16.69 25.94 -37.38
CA LEU A 616 16.95 24.94 -36.35
C LEU A 616 16.40 25.40 -34.98
N THR A 617 16.67 26.65 -34.59
CA THR A 617 16.15 27.20 -33.32
C THR A 617 14.62 27.21 -33.30
N LEU A 618 13.98 27.61 -34.40
CA LEU A 618 12.53 27.58 -34.55
C LEU A 618 11.98 26.16 -34.36
N ALA A 619 12.57 25.18 -35.03
CA ALA A 619 12.15 23.79 -34.90
C ALA A 619 12.31 23.25 -33.46
N GLN A 620 13.39 23.61 -32.76
CA GLN A 620 13.60 23.23 -31.36
C GLN A 620 12.56 23.86 -30.42
N VAL A 621 12.19 25.13 -30.65
CA VAL A 621 11.13 25.80 -29.87
C VAL A 621 9.78 25.14 -30.14
N LEU A 622 9.44 24.86 -31.40
CA LEU A 622 8.21 24.17 -31.78
C LEU A 622 8.13 22.75 -31.20
N GLU A 623 9.25 22.01 -31.19
CA GLU A 623 9.35 20.69 -30.55
C GLU A 623 9.08 20.77 -29.04
N ALA A 624 9.70 21.74 -28.35
CA ALA A 624 9.49 21.96 -26.92
C ALA A 624 8.03 22.37 -26.61
N MET A 625 7.43 23.22 -27.44
CA MET A 625 6.02 23.59 -27.31
C MET A 625 5.07 22.42 -27.52
N ALA A 626 5.31 21.59 -28.54
CA ALA A 626 4.51 20.40 -28.79
C ALA A 626 4.52 19.44 -27.59
N GLU A 627 5.67 19.27 -26.94
CA GLU A 627 5.81 18.45 -25.74
C GLU A 627 4.96 18.96 -24.58
N GLU A 628 5.01 20.27 -24.32
CA GLU A 628 4.27 20.88 -23.22
C GLU A 628 2.76 20.90 -23.45
N VAL A 629 2.33 21.02 -24.71
CA VAL A 629 0.92 20.94 -25.08
C VAL A 629 0.42 19.50 -24.90
N SER A 630 1.11 18.48 -25.43
CA SER A 630 0.72 17.08 -25.23
C SER A 630 0.75 16.67 -23.75
N ALA A 631 1.65 17.23 -22.95
CA ALA A 631 1.68 16.99 -21.51
C ALA A 631 0.61 17.75 -20.70
N GLY A 632 -0.20 18.60 -21.36
CA GLY A 632 -1.23 19.42 -20.73
C GLY A 632 -0.69 20.54 -19.82
N ARG A 633 0.61 20.88 -19.93
CA ARG A 633 1.27 21.92 -19.13
C ARG A 633 1.19 23.30 -19.79
N LEU A 634 1.11 23.34 -21.12
CA LEU A 634 0.89 24.57 -21.88
C LEU A 634 -0.52 24.55 -22.49
N SER A 635 -1.30 25.61 -22.23
CA SER A 635 -2.66 25.71 -22.77
C SER A 635 -2.60 25.92 -24.28
N PRO A 636 -3.38 25.17 -25.08
CA PRO A 636 -3.54 25.43 -26.51
C PRO A 636 -3.87 26.90 -26.78
N LYS A 637 -4.66 27.56 -25.91
CA LYS A 637 -5.08 28.98 -26.00
C LYS A 637 -3.94 29.99 -26.14
N LEU A 638 -2.71 29.61 -25.78
CA LEU A 638 -1.53 30.46 -25.90
C LEU A 638 -0.80 30.28 -27.24
N MET A 639 -1.32 29.43 -28.14
CA MET A 639 -0.74 29.20 -29.47
C MET A 639 -1.04 30.37 -30.43
N PRO A 640 -0.12 30.69 -31.36
CA PRO A 640 -0.35 31.72 -32.37
C PRO A 640 -1.51 31.37 -33.32
N GLU A 641 -2.08 32.40 -33.96
CA GLU A 641 -3.27 32.29 -34.83
C GLU A 641 -3.15 31.21 -35.92
N TRP A 642 -1.98 31.10 -36.57
CA TRP A 642 -1.75 30.14 -37.64
C TRP A 642 -1.90 28.67 -37.20
N VAL A 643 -1.63 28.34 -35.93
CA VAL A 643 -1.79 26.99 -35.38
C VAL A 643 -3.27 26.60 -35.36
N TRP A 644 -4.13 27.54 -34.97
CA TRP A 644 -5.59 27.34 -34.95
C TRP A 644 -6.18 27.23 -36.36
N VAL A 645 -5.66 28.01 -37.30
CA VAL A 645 -6.07 27.95 -38.71
C VAL A 645 -5.78 26.57 -39.28
N GLN A 646 -4.64 25.97 -38.93
CA GLN A 646 -4.25 24.63 -39.39
C GLN A 646 -4.96 23.50 -38.63
N ALA A 647 -5.22 23.66 -37.32
CA ALA A 647 -5.96 22.68 -36.51
C ALA A 647 -7.48 22.70 -36.78
N GLY A 648 -8.02 23.80 -37.32
CA GLY A 648 -9.43 23.93 -37.65
C GLY A 648 -10.36 23.91 -36.42
N PRO A 649 -11.64 23.47 -36.56
CA PRO A 649 -12.63 23.50 -35.48
C PRO A 649 -12.31 22.55 -34.29
N ALA A 650 -11.31 21.68 -34.45
CA ALA A 650 -10.82 20.77 -33.41
C ALA A 650 -9.62 21.34 -32.63
N GLY A 651 -9.35 22.65 -32.70
CA GLY A 651 -8.17 23.28 -32.09
C GLY A 651 -8.04 23.16 -30.56
N ASP A 652 -9.10 22.76 -29.84
CA ASP A 652 -9.00 22.45 -28.40
C ASP A 652 -8.34 21.07 -28.12
N ASP A 653 -8.15 20.23 -29.14
CA ASP A 653 -7.44 18.95 -29.04
C ASP A 653 -5.93 19.18 -28.95
N THR A 654 -5.35 18.86 -27.80
CA THR A 654 -3.92 19.05 -27.50
C THR A 654 -3.02 18.25 -28.44
N ASP A 655 -3.42 17.05 -28.83
CA ASP A 655 -2.57 16.18 -29.67
C ASP A 655 -2.57 16.64 -31.13
N LEU A 656 -3.70 17.16 -31.63
CA LEU A 656 -3.75 17.82 -32.93
C LEU A 656 -2.88 19.08 -32.97
N VAL A 657 -2.96 19.92 -31.94
CA VAL A 657 -2.14 21.13 -31.82
C VAL A 657 -0.66 20.78 -31.77
N ALA A 658 -0.27 19.78 -30.98
CA ALA A 658 1.10 19.27 -30.93
C ALA A 658 1.56 18.73 -32.29
N ALA A 659 0.71 17.99 -33.00
CA ALA A 659 1.01 17.46 -34.33
C ALA A 659 1.20 18.57 -35.38
N VAL A 660 0.41 19.65 -35.33
CA VAL A 660 0.57 20.84 -36.18
C VAL A 660 1.92 21.54 -35.92
N LEU A 661 2.29 21.70 -34.65
CA LEU A 661 3.58 22.28 -34.26
C LEU A 661 4.75 21.41 -34.76
N LEU A 662 4.67 20.09 -34.59
CA LEU A 662 5.68 19.14 -35.07
C LEU A 662 5.77 19.10 -36.61
N SER A 663 4.64 19.18 -37.32
CA SER A 663 4.62 19.28 -38.78
C SER A 663 5.33 20.54 -39.26
N THR A 664 5.12 21.66 -38.58
CA THR A 664 5.79 22.94 -38.88
C THR A 664 7.29 22.88 -38.55
N ALA A 665 7.66 22.18 -37.49
CA ALA A 665 9.05 21.92 -37.15
C ALA A 665 9.74 21.06 -38.22
N ASP A 666 9.09 20.00 -38.73
CA ASP A 666 9.60 19.18 -39.84
C ASP A 666 9.80 20.03 -41.09
N SER A 667 8.82 20.85 -41.48
CA SER A 667 8.97 21.75 -42.63
C SER A 667 10.14 22.71 -42.47
N SER A 668 10.33 23.27 -41.26
CA SER A 668 11.46 24.16 -40.97
C SER A 668 12.82 23.45 -41.07
N LEU A 669 12.89 22.18 -40.65
CA LEU A 669 14.11 21.37 -40.74
C LEU A 669 14.34 20.81 -42.15
N ALA A 670 13.28 20.60 -42.93
CA ALA A 670 13.37 20.18 -44.33
C ALA A 670 14.12 21.21 -45.18
N GLU A 671 13.95 22.51 -44.91
CA GLU A 671 14.72 23.60 -45.55
C GLU A 671 16.23 23.46 -45.35
N LEU A 672 16.67 22.81 -44.26
CA LEU A 672 18.10 22.61 -43.95
C LEU A 672 18.65 21.24 -44.41
N THR A 673 17.77 20.29 -44.70
CA THR A 673 18.13 18.88 -44.96
C THR A 673 17.73 18.41 -46.36
N GLY A 674 17.03 19.25 -47.14
CA GLY A 674 16.71 19.00 -48.53
C GLY A 674 17.91 19.23 -49.47
N ASP A 675 17.87 18.59 -50.63
CA ASP A 675 18.84 18.77 -51.71
C ASP A 675 18.22 19.59 -52.87
N PRO A 676 18.79 20.74 -53.28
CA PRO A 676 19.97 21.41 -52.71
C PRO A 676 19.62 22.30 -51.51
N ALA A 677 20.53 22.38 -50.53
CA ALA A 677 20.40 23.32 -49.43
C ALA A 677 20.41 24.77 -49.96
N PRO A 678 19.44 25.63 -49.58
CA PRO A 678 19.32 26.99 -50.13
C PRO A 678 20.47 27.94 -49.74
N TRP A 679 21.36 27.53 -48.84
CA TRP A 679 22.47 28.32 -48.30
C TRP A 679 23.79 27.53 -48.35
N ASP A 680 24.92 28.23 -48.24
CA ASP A 680 26.24 27.63 -47.94
C ASP A 680 26.29 27.19 -46.46
N THR A 681 25.39 26.27 -46.10
CA THR A 681 25.19 25.80 -44.72
C THR A 681 26.35 24.92 -44.28
N PRO A 682 26.96 25.19 -43.10
CA PRO A 682 28.00 24.31 -42.58
C PRO A 682 27.49 22.88 -42.38
N ALA A 683 28.29 21.88 -42.75
CA ALA A 683 27.93 20.46 -42.62
C ALA A 683 27.49 20.08 -41.19
N ALA A 684 28.13 20.67 -40.16
CA ALA A 684 27.74 20.46 -38.76
C ALA A 684 26.31 20.94 -38.45
N LEU A 685 25.84 22.01 -39.11
CA LEU A 685 24.47 22.49 -38.95
C LEU A 685 23.47 21.55 -39.64
N VAL A 686 23.81 21.04 -40.84
CA VAL A 686 23.01 20.04 -41.55
C VAL A 686 22.87 18.76 -40.73
N GLN A 687 23.95 18.26 -40.14
CA GLN A 687 23.92 17.08 -39.26
C GLN A 687 23.06 17.31 -38.00
N ALA A 688 23.17 18.49 -37.38
CA ALA A 688 22.34 18.86 -36.23
C ALA A 688 20.85 18.95 -36.61
N ALA A 689 20.55 19.51 -37.78
CA ALA A 689 19.19 19.59 -38.32
C ALA A 689 18.63 18.22 -38.69
N ALA A 690 19.41 17.35 -39.34
CA ALA A 690 19.03 15.97 -39.66
C ALA A 690 18.69 15.18 -38.38
N SER A 691 19.55 15.26 -37.35
CA SER A 691 19.31 14.62 -36.05
C SER A 691 18.02 15.13 -35.38
N ALA A 692 17.77 16.45 -35.43
CA ALA A 692 16.53 17.03 -34.91
C ALA A 692 15.32 16.58 -35.74
N ARG A 693 15.44 16.52 -37.06
CA ARG A 693 14.36 16.16 -37.98
C ARG A 693 13.93 14.71 -37.81
N ILE A 694 14.86 13.79 -37.61
CA ILE A 694 14.57 12.40 -37.29
C ILE A 694 13.74 12.29 -36.00
N ARG A 695 14.13 13.02 -34.92
CA ARG A 695 13.34 13.03 -33.68
C ARG A 695 11.94 13.61 -33.89
N VAL A 696 11.84 14.73 -34.60
CA VAL A 696 10.55 15.38 -34.90
C VAL A 696 9.65 14.46 -35.73
N LEU A 697 10.17 13.83 -36.78
CA LEU A 697 9.43 12.89 -37.62
C LEU A 697 8.97 11.66 -36.85
N ARG A 698 9.81 11.09 -35.99
CA ARG A 698 9.45 9.95 -35.13
C ARG A 698 8.31 10.31 -34.17
N ARG A 699 8.33 11.51 -33.57
CA ARG A 699 7.22 12.01 -32.72
C ARG A 699 5.97 12.30 -33.54
N LEU A 700 6.13 12.98 -34.68
CA LEU A 700 5.04 13.33 -35.58
C LEU A 700 4.32 12.09 -36.13
N ALA A 701 5.05 11.00 -36.40
CA ALA A 701 4.45 9.74 -36.83
C ALA A 701 3.39 9.25 -35.83
N VAL A 702 3.65 9.38 -34.54
CA VAL A 702 2.72 8.96 -33.47
C VAL A 702 1.60 9.97 -33.26
N THR A 703 1.93 11.23 -33.06
CA THR A 703 0.95 12.27 -32.70
C THR A 703 0.09 12.70 -33.89
N GLY A 704 0.64 12.68 -35.11
CA GLY A 704 -0.01 13.13 -36.33
C GLY A 704 -0.82 12.06 -37.06
N ALA A 705 -0.53 10.77 -36.85
CA ALA A 705 -1.23 9.67 -37.52
C ALA A 705 -2.75 9.71 -37.37
N PRO A 706 -3.34 9.96 -36.18
CA PRO A 706 -4.80 10.03 -36.03
C PRO A 706 -5.49 11.09 -36.90
N TYR A 707 -4.75 12.13 -37.30
CA TYR A 707 -5.31 13.31 -37.96
C TYR A 707 -5.00 13.39 -39.47
N GLY A 708 -4.06 12.58 -39.97
CA GLY A 708 -3.74 12.54 -41.41
C GLY A 708 -3.32 13.91 -41.97
N LEU A 709 -2.42 14.63 -41.28
CA LEU A 709 -2.06 16.03 -41.59
C LEU A 709 -1.53 16.27 -43.02
N ARG A 710 -1.16 15.22 -43.77
CA ARG A 710 -0.60 15.29 -45.14
C ARG A 710 -1.42 14.47 -46.15
N GLY A 711 -2.66 14.89 -46.42
CA GLY A 711 -3.46 14.38 -47.55
C GLY A 711 -4.39 13.20 -47.20
N PRO A 712 -4.91 12.46 -48.19
CA PRO A 712 -5.94 11.42 -48.00
C PRO A 712 -5.35 10.08 -47.52
N ILE A 713 -4.26 10.13 -46.75
CA ILE A 713 -3.54 8.95 -46.28
C ILE A 713 -4.11 8.57 -44.90
N GLY A 714 -4.47 7.30 -44.74
CA GLY A 714 -4.95 6.81 -43.44
C GLY A 714 -3.86 6.83 -42.36
N PRO A 715 -4.21 6.68 -41.07
CA PRO A 715 -3.26 6.75 -39.96
C PRO A 715 -2.03 5.85 -40.09
N GLU A 716 -2.23 4.63 -40.58
CA GLU A 716 -1.14 3.65 -40.84
C GLU A 716 -0.18 4.14 -41.93
N GLY A 717 -0.73 4.70 -43.02
CA GLY A 717 0.07 5.23 -44.12
C GLY A 717 0.87 6.46 -43.68
N PHE A 718 0.27 7.33 -42.87
CA PHE A 718 0.96 8.51 -42.33
C PHE A 718 2.12 8.12 -41.41
N PHE A 719 1.90 7.12 -40.53
CA PHE A 719 2.94 6.61 -39.63
C PHE A 719 4.12 6.02 -40.42
N THR A 720 3.82 5.14 -41.37
CA THR A 720 4.85 4.50 -42.21
C THR A 720 5.59 5.51 -43.07
N GLU A 721 4.92 6.43 -43.77
CA GLU A 721 5.57 7.45 -44.60
C GLU A 721 6.47 8.39 -43.78
N SER A 722 6.04 8.78 -42.57
CA SER A 722 6.84 9.62 -41.67
C SER A 722 8.13 8.93 -41.25
N LEU A 723 8.08 7.64 -40.92
CA LEU A 723 9.28 6.86 -40.57
C LEU A 723 10.18 6.59 -41.78
N HIS A 724 9.63 6.33 -42.97
CA HIS A 724 10.43 6.21 -44.20
C HIS A 724 11.12 7.53 -44.56
N THR A 725 10.44 8.67 -44.34
CA THR A 725 11.07 9.99 -44.49
C THR A 725 12.22 10.16 -43.51
N ALA A 726 12.04 9.73 -42.26
CA ALA A 726 13.11 9.76 -41.25
C ALA A 726 14.29 8.87 -41.65
N LEU A 727 14.05 7.66 -42.16
CA LEU A 727 15.09 6.78 -42.70
C LEU A 727 15.88 7.44 -43.83
N GLY A 728 15.21 8.13 -44.75
CA GLY A 728 15.88 8.90 -45.80
C GLY A 728 16.77 10.03 -45.26
N VAL A 729 16.38 10.66 -44.14
CA VAL A 729 17.21 11.68 -43.46
C VAL A 729 18.42 11.05 -42.75
N VAL A 730 18.33 9.81 -42.28
CA VAL A 730 19.45 9.11 -41.62
C VAL A 730 20.62 8.88 -42.59
N GLU A 731 20.36 8.68 -43.89
CA GLU A 731 21.42 8.48 -44.89
C GLU A 731 22.39 9.68 -44.93
N LEU A 732 21.90 10.91 -44.70
CA LEU A 732 22.75 12.11 -44.58
C LEU A 732 23.72 12.06 -43.38
N LEU A 733 23.40 11.29 -42.35
CA LEU A 733 24.24 11.10 -41.16
C LEU A 733 25.22 9.94 -41.32
N LEU A 734 24.88 8.93 -42.13
CA LEU A 734 25.76 7.77 -42.39
C LEU A 734 27.01 8.14 -43.20
N GLU A 735 26.94 9.20 -43.99
CA GLU A 735 28.08 9.78 -44.72
C GLU A 735 28.99 10.66 -43.84
N GLY A 736 28.59 10.94 -42.59
CA GLY A 736 29.30 11.82 -41.65
C GLY A 736 30.30 11.13 -40.72
N GLU A 737 30.91 11.92 -39.83
CA GLU A 737 31.93 11.45 -38.87
C GLU A 737 31.38 10.54 -37.75
N ARG A 738 30.07 10.52 -37.51
CA ARG A 738 29.41 9.76 -36.43
C ARG A 738 28.50 8.65 -36.98
N ARG A 739 29.05 7.81 -37.84
CA ARG A 739 28.31 6.74 -38.52
C ARG A 739 27.64 5.77 -37.54
N GLU A 740 28.30 5.45 -36.44
CA GLU A 740 27.80 4.58 -35.37
C GLU A 740 26.51 5.11 -34.73
N SER A 741 26.43 6.41 -34.47
CA SER A 741 25.20 7.04 -33.94
C SER A 741 24.06 7.03 -34.96
N ALA A 742 24.39 7.16 -36.25
CA ALA A 742 23.42 7.07 -37.33
C ALA A 742 22.85 5.66 -37.49
N LEU A 743 23.69 4.61 -37.34
CA LEU A 743 23.24 3.22 -37.34
C LEU A 743 22.26 2.94 -36.20
N LEU A 744 22.53 3.42 -34.99
CA LEU A 744 21.60 3.28 -33.86
C LEU A 744 20.25 3.96 -34.12
N LEU A 745 20.27 5.15 -34.74
CA LEU A 745 19.04 5.85 -35.14
C LEU A 745 18.28 5.09 -36.23
N ARG A 746 18.98 4.55 -37.23
CA ARG A 746 18.37 3.75 -38.31
C ARG A 746 17.72 2.49 -37.76
N GLY A 747 18.46 1.72 -36.97
CA GLY A 747 17.97 0.51 -36.32
C GLY A 747 16.75 0.76 -35.43
N GLY A 748 16.75 1.85 -34.67
CA GLY A 748 15.59 2.24 -33.86
C GLY A 748 14.33 2.60 -34.67
N LEU A 749 14.48 3.22 -35.85
CA LEU A 749 13.36 3.52 -36.76
C LEU A 749 12.84 2.26 -37.45
N LEU A 750 13.75 1.37 -37.88
CA LEU A 750 13.41 0.07 -38.46
C LEU A 750 12.65 -0.80 -37.45
N LEU A 751 13.06 -0.77 -36.18
CA LEU A 751 12.36 -1.48 -35.11
C LEU A 751 10.94 -0.94 -34.86
N ASP A 752 10.73 0.38 -34.95
CA ASP A 752 9.40 0.97 -34.85
C ASP A 752 8.49 0.55 -36.01
N LEU A 753 9.03 0.43 -37.23
CA LEU A 753 8.31 -0.15 -38.38
C LEU A 753 8.00 -1.64 -38.14
N ALA A 754 8.96 -2.40 -37.61
CA ALA A 754 8.75 -3.81 -37.28
C ALA A 754 7.61 -4.00 -36.27
N ARG A 755 7.59 -3.20 -35.19
CA ARG A 755 6.49 -3.17 -34.19
C ARG A 755 5.15 -2.82 -34.84
N HIS A 756 5.12 -1.81 -35.69
CA HIS A 756 3.89 -1.38 -36.36
C HIS A 756 3.30 -2.47 -37.27
N HIS A 757 4.13 -3.11 -38.11
CA HIS A 757 3.67 -4.20 -38.97
C HIS A 757 3.24 -5.45 -38.18
N ARG A 758 3.78 -5.66 -36.97
CA ARG A 758 3.33 -6.73 -36.07
C ARG A 758 2.00 -6.43 -35.36
N GLY A 759 1.51 -5.19 -35.43
CA GLY A 759 0.34 -4.73 -34.68
C GLY A 759 0.64 -4.35 -33.23
N GLU A 760 1.92 -4.27 -32.85
CA GLU A 760 2.41 -3.88 -31.52
C GLU A 760 2.88 -2.40 -31.49
N GLY A 761 2.73 -1.68 -32.60
CA GLY A 761 3.08 -0.26 -32.71
C GLY A 761 2.04 0.68 -32.09
N PRO A 762 2.36 1.98 -32.00
CA PRO A 762 1.50 2.98 -31.37
C PRO A 762 0.22 3.28 -32.18
N VAL A 763 0.22 2.98 -33.47
CA VAL A 763 -0.96 3.07 -34.35
C VAL A 763 -1.58 1.68 -34.47
N PRO A 764 -2.83 1.47 -34.02
CA PRO A 764 -3.50 0.17 -34.10
C PRO A 764 -3.56 -0.34 -35.53
N ARG A 765 -3.11 -1.58 -35.73
CA ARG A 765 -3.13 -2.29 -37.02
C ARG A 765 -3.38 -3.77 -36.76
N VAL A 766 -4.18 -4.41 -37.61
CA VAL A 766 -4.33 -5.88 -37.59
C VAL A 766 -3.33 -6.47 -38.57
N ALA A 767 -2.34 -7.20 -38.07
CA ALA A 767 -1.28 -7.77 -38.90
C ALA A 767 -1.77 -9.00 -39.69
N GLY A 768 -1.63 -8.95 -41.01
CA GLY A 768 -1.75 -10.14 -41.87
C GLY A 768 -0.39 -10.84 -42.07
N ASP A 769 -0.39 -11.98 -42.77
CA ASP A 769 0.86 -12.74 -43.03
C ASP A 769 1.92 -11.91 -43.77
N HIS A 770 1.50 -11.04 -44.69
CA HIS A 770 2.40 -10.10 -45.38
C HIS A 770 3.00 -9.06 -44.43
N ASP A 771 2.25 -8.60 -43.43
CA ASP A 771 2.75 -7.64 -42.45
C ASP A 771 3.73 -8.32 -41.49
N LEU A 772 3.46 -9.56 -41.07
CA LEU A 772 4.41 -10.33 -40.25
C LEU A 772 5.72 -10.60 -41.00
N ALA A 773 5.66 -10.83 -42.32
CA ALA A 773 6.86 -10.94 -43.15
C ALA A 773 7.62 -9.60 -43.24
N ALA A 774 6.93 -8.49 -43.45
CA ALA A 774 7.55 -7.15 -43.45
C ALA A 774 8.17 -6.81 -42.10
N SER A 775 7.47 -7.14 -40.99
CA SER A 775 7.95 -6.95 -39.62
C SER A 775 9.29 -7.67 -39.40
N ARG A 776 9.41 -8.93 -39.84
CA ARG A 776 10.66 -9.69 -39.76
C ARG A 776 11.78 -9.05 -40.57
N THR A 777 11.52 -8.63 -41.81
CA THR A 777 12.54 -7.99 -42.65
C THR A 777 13.07 -6.68 -42.04
N PHE A 778 12.18 -5.84 -41.49
CA PHE A 778 12.61 -4.64 -40.79
C PHE A 778 13.38 -4.97 -39.50
N ALA A 779 12.97 -6.01 -38.76
CA ALA A 779 13.66 -6.44 -37.56
C ALA A 779 15.06 -7.04 -37.83
N GLU A 780 15.23 -7.79 -38.93
CA GLU A 780 16.52 -8.30 -39.40
C GLU A 780 17.50 -7.15 -39.70
N GLN A 781 17.04 -6.14 -40.43
CA GLN A 781 17.84 -4.94 -40.70
C GLN A 781 18.15 -4.15 -39.42
N ALA A 782 17.19 -4.09 -38.48
CA ALA A 782 17.40 -3.45 -37.18
C ALA A 782 18.43 -4.22 -36.32
N ASP A 783 18.42 -5.55 -36.31
CA ASP A 783 19.41 -6.41 -35.64
C ASP A 783 20.82 -6.06 -36.15
N GLU A 784 21.01 -6.07 -37.48
CA GLU A 784 22.29 -5.73 -38.12
C GLU A 784 22.78 -4.32 -37.76
N ASP A 785 21.93 -3.31 -37.87
CA ASP A 785 22.28 -1.91 -37.63
C ASP A 785 22.56 -1.61 -36.15
N LEU A 786 21.72 -2.14 -35.25
CA LEU A 786 21.89 -1.93 -33.81
C LEU A 786 23.14 -2.65 -33.33
N HIS A 787 23.40 -3.88 -33.79
CA HIS A 787 24.62 -4.60 -33.45
C HIS A 787 25.86 -3.82 -33.91
N ALA A 788 25.91 -3.42 -35.19
CA ALA A 788 27.04 -2.67 -35.75
C ALA A 788 27.24 -1.30 -35.08
N GLY A 789 26.15 -0.61 -34.73
CA GLY A 789 26.18 0.66 -34.02
C GLY A 789 26.72 0.51 -32.59
N ILE A 790 26.26 -0.50 -31.85
CA ILE A 790 26.69 -0.77 -30.47
C ILE A 790 28.16 -1.19 -30.40
N ASP A 791 28.62 -2.02 -31.35
CA ASP A 791 30.00 -2.49 -31.40
C ASP A 791 31.01 -1.38 -31.73
N ALA A 792 30.58 -0.35 -32.48
CA ALA A 792 31.43 0.74 -32.93
C ALA A 792 31.41 1.99 -32.02
N ILE A 793 30.38 2.15 -31.17
CA ILE A 793 30.21 3.36 -30.37
C ILE A 793 31.18 3.44 -29.19
N ASP A 794 31.67 4.64 -28.89
CA ASP A 794 32.44 4.90 -27.67
C ASP A 794 31.49 5.03 -26.46
N TRP A 795 31.45 4.00 -25.62
CA TRP A 795 30.53 3.91 -24.48
C TRP A 795 30.78 5.00 -23.43
N GLU A 796 31.98 5.58 -23.37
CA GLU A 796 32.30 6.67 -22.42
C GLU A 796 31.64 7.99 -22.82
N SER A 797 31.30 8.15 -24.10
CA SER A 797 30.73 9.37 -24.67
C SER A 797 29.20 9.45 -24.60
N VAL A 798 28.52 8.34 -24.28
CA VAL A 798 27.07 8.19 -24.34
C VAL A 798 26.45 8.13 -22.94
N GLU A 799 25.28 8.75 -22.78
CA GLU A 799 24.53 8.65 -21.52
C GLU A 799 24.07 7.20 -21.25
N GLN A 800 24.19 6.75 -19.99
CA GLN A 800 23.82 5.38 -19.60
C GLN A 800 22.37 5.02 -19.96
N SER A 801 21.43 5.96 -19.85
CA SER A 801 20.03 5.75 -20.21
C SER A 801 19.84 5.43 -21.70
N ALA A 802 20.61 6.09 -22.57
CA ALA A 802 20.60 5.86 -24.01
C ALA A 802 21.25 4.51 -24.37
N LEU A 803 22.34 4.13 -23.70
CA LEU A 803 22.96 2.81 -23.85
C LEU A 803 22.00 1.70 -23.42
N CYS A 804 21.33 1.84 -22.27
CA CYS A 804 20.33 0.89 -21.81
C CYS A 804 19.23 0.70 -22.86
N ARG A 805 18.73 1.79 -23.43
CA ARG A 805 17.70 1.74 -24.48
C ARG A 805 18.18 1.06 -25.75
N ALA A 806 19.40 1.36 -26.21
CA ALA A 806 19.98 0.74 -27.40
C ALA A 806 20.09 -0.78 -27.25
N TRP A 807 20.54 -1.26 -26.09
CA TRP A 807 20.61 -2.71 -25.81
C TRP A 807 19.23 -3.37 -25.72
N LEU A 808 18.21 -2.67 -25.21
CA LEU A 808 16.83 -3.18 -25.20
C LEU A 808 16.22 -3.24 -26.60
N ASP A 809 16.41 -2.18 -27.40
CA ASP A 809 15.98 -2.15 -28.80
C ASP A 809 16.71 -3.25 -29.60
N TYR A 810 17.99 -3.53 -29.29
CA TYR A 810 18.73 -4.65 -29.90
C TYR A 810 18.11 -6.01 -29.55
N ALA A 811 17.78 -6.25 -28.28
CA ALA A 811 17.09 -7.47 -27.86
C ALA A 811 15.73 -7.65 -28.57
N ASP A 812 14.95 -6.57 -28.69
CA ASP A 812 13.66 -6.58 -29.39
C ASP A 812 13.80 -6.86 -30.89
N ALA A 813 14.83 -6.33 -31.54
CA ALA A 813 15.11 -6.59 -32.95
C ALA A 813 15.36 -8.09 -33.19
N ILE A 814 16.16 -8.74 -32.35
CA ILE A 814 16.39 -10.19 -32.44
C ILE A 814 15.09 -10.98 -32.23
N GLU A 815 14.31 -10.61 -31.21
CA GLU A 815 13.02 -11.26 -30.91
C GLU A 815 12.01 -11.13 -32.06
N PHE A 816 11.99 -10.01 -32.77
CA PHE A 816 11.09 -9.81 -33.90
C PHE A 816 11.58 -10.40 -35.21
N ALA A 817 12.90 -10.51 -35.42
CA ALA A 817 13.47 -11.14 -36.61
C ALA A 817 13.17 -12.64 -36.67
N HIS A 818 13.07 -13.31 -35.51
CA HIS A 818 12.92 -14.76 -35.43
C HIS A 818 11.49 -15.17 -35.08
N GLU A 819 10.86 -15.98 -35.94
CA GLU A 819 9.58 -16.62 -35.60
C GLU A 819 9.76 -17.66 -34.46
N HIS A 820 10.86 -18.40 -34.52
CA HIS A 820 11.26 -19.36 -33.50
C HIS A 820 12.71 -19.08 -33.14
N LEU A 821 12.96 -18.65 -31.90
CA LEU A 821 14.31 -18.38 -31.42
C LEU A 821 15.13 -19.68 -31.42
N ASP A 822 16.28 -19.67 -32.09
CA ASP A 822 17.29 -20.71 -31.95
C ASP A 822 18.14 -20.46 -30.68
N ASP A 823 19.13 -21.32 -30.41
CA ASP A 823 19.94 -21.13 -29.19
C ASP A 823 20.90 -19.94 -29.29
N ASP A 824 21.34 -19.59 -30.50
CA ASP A 824 22.21 -18.44 -30.76
C ASP A 824 21.48 -17.11 -30.52
N ALA A 825 20.29 -16.93 -31.10
CA ALA A 825 19.45 -15.77 -30.87
C ALA A 825 19.10 -15.60 -29.38
N ARG A 826 18.79 -16.69 -28.67
CA ARG A 826 18.56 -16.63 -27.21
C ARG A 826 19.81 -16.21 -26.45
N LEU A 827 21.01 -16.62 -26.88
CA LEU A 827 22.26 -16.20 -26.25
C LEU A 827 22.51 -14.71 -26.48
N ARG A 828 22.33 -14.22 -27.71
CA ARG A 828 22.47 -12.80 -28.06
C ARG A 828 21.48 -11.92 -27.29
N ILE A 829 20.22 -12.34 -27.15
CA ILE A 829 19.21 -11.66 -26.32
C ILE A 829 19.66 -11.59 -24.86
N LEU A 830 20.17 -12.69 -24.29
CA LEU A 830 20.64 -12.69 -22.90
C LEU A 830 21.85 -11.77 -22.69
N GLN A 831 22.76 -11.70 -23.66
CA GLN A 831 23.89 -10.77 -23.63
C GLN A 831 23.40 -9.31 -23.69
N ALA A 832 22.49 -9.00 -24.61
CA ALA A 832 21.90 -7.67 -24.74
C ALA A 832 21.17 -7.23 -23.46
N LEU A 833 20.36 -8.11 -22.87
CA LEU A 833 19.65 -7.83 -21.61
C LEU A 833 20.61 -7.65 -20.43
N ASP A 834 21.70 -8.43 -20.35
CA ASP A 834 22.70 -8.26 -19.29
C ASP A 834 23.44 -6.92 -19.43
N GLN A 835 23.78 -6.50 -20.66
CA GLN A 835 24.37 -5.19 -20.92
C GLN A 835 23.39 -4.06 -20.59
N ALA A 836 22.12 -4.16 -21.01
CA ALA A 836 21.09 -3.20 -20.64
C ALA A 836 20.99 -3.04 -19.11
N ARG A 837 21.03 -4.16 -18.37
CA ARG A 837 20.98 -4.20 -16.89
C ARG A 837 22.10 -3.41 -16.24
N GLN A 838 23.30 -3.39 -16.84
CA GLN A 838 24.45 -2.66 -16.33
C GLN A 838 24.28 -1.13 -16.47
N HIS A 839 23.42 -0.70 -17.38
CA HIS A 839 23.20 0.71 -17.72
C HIS A 839 21.84 1.28 -17.29
N THR A 840 20.96 0.48 -16.67
CA THR A 840 19.61 0.89 -16.24
C THR A 840 19.62 1.96 -15.12
N GLY A 841 20.71 2.05 -14.35
CA GLY A 841 20.83 3.02 -13.26
C GLY A 841 19.97 2.65 -12.03
N ARG A 842 19.04 3.54 -11.65
CA ARG A 842 18.14 3.35 -10.46
C ARG A 842 16.68 3.10 -10.84
N ASP A 843 16.39 2.84 -12.11
CA ASP A 843 15.04 2.59 -12.56
C ASP A 843 14.62 1.14 -12.24
N GLU A 844 13.83 0.98 -11.17
CA GLU A 844 13.38 -0.33 -10.69
C GLU A 844 12.40 -1.01 -11.66
N GLU A 845 11.65 -0.24 -12.46
CA GLU A 845 10.65 -0.79 -13.40
C GLU A 845 11.32 -1.43 -14.61
N THR A 846 12.23 -0.70 -15.27
CA THR A 846 13.03 -1.23 -16.38
C THR A 846 13.90 -2.41 -15.91
N GLN A 847 14.48 -2.32 -14.71
CA GLN A 847 15.24 -3.43 -14.12
C GLN A 847 14.38 -4.68 -13.92
N ALA A 848 13.13 -4.51 -13.48
CA ALA A 848 12.21 -5.62 -13.33
C ALA A 848 11.89 -6.26 -14.70
N ASP A 849 11.55 -5.47 -15.72
CA ASP A 849 11.26 -6.00 -17.05
C ASP A 849 12.42 -6.81 -17.64
N ILE A 850 13.64 -6.27 -17.56
CA ILE A 850 14.86 -6.96 -18.00
C ILE A 850 14.98 -8.33 -17.33
N LEU A 851 14.82 -8.40 -16.01
CA LEU A 851 14.90 -9.66 -15.27
C LEU A 851 13.82 -10.65 -15.65
N LEU A 852 12.58 -10.18 -15.87
CA LEU A 852 11.47 -11.02 -16.32
C LEU A 852 11.72 -11.58 -17.73
N ARG A 853 12.29 -10.78 -18.64
CA ARG A 853 12.69 -11.21 -19.98
C ARG A 853 13.83 -12.22 -19.93
N MET A 854 14.90 -11.93 -19.20
CA MET A 854 16.03 -12.85 -18.98
C MET A 854 15.54 -14.19 -18.43
N ALA A 855 14.68 -14.16 -17.41
CA ALA A 855 14.17 -15.38 -16.79
C ALA A 855 13.35 -16.25 -17.76
N ARG A 856 12.55 -15.63 -18.63
CA ARG A 856 11.81 -16.35 -19.70
C ARG A 856 12.74 -16.99 -20.73
N VAL A 857 13.74 -16.25 -21.20
CA VAL A 857 14.69 -16.76 -22.20
C VAL A 857 15.56 -17.88 -21.61
N LEU A 858 16.01 -17.73 -20.36
CA LEU A 858 16.74 -18.77 -19.64
C LEU A 858 15.90 -20.03 -19.41
N GLU A 859 14.61 -19.88 -19.10
CA GLU A 859 13.68 -21.01 -19.01
C GLU A 859 13.55 -21.75 -20.36
N GLN A 860 13.38 -21.02 -21.46
CA GLN A 860 13.30 -21.62 -22.79
C GLN A 860 14.60 -22.35 -23.18
N ARG A 861 15.77 -21.76 -22.88
CA ARG A 861 17.06 -22.41 -23.08
C ARG A 861 17.22 -23.66 -22.23
N TYR A 862 16.73 -23.65 -20.99
CA TYR A 862 16.72 -24.86 -20.16
C TYR A 862 15.88 -25.97 -20.81
N VAL A 863 14.70 -25.63 -21.35
CA VAL A 863 13.83 -26.62 -22.03
C VAL A 863 14.49 -27.21 -23.28
N SER A 864 15.21 -26.41 -24.07
CA SER A 864 15.87 -26.88 -25.30
C SER A 864 17.19 -27.63 -25.04
N THR A 865 18.02 -27.17 -24.10
CA THR A 865 19.38 -27.71 -23.86
C THR A 865 19.46 -28.69 -22.69
N GLY A 866 18.52 -28.63 -21.75
CA GLY A 866 18.59 -29.35 -20.47
C GLY A 866 19.68 -28.83 -19.51
N GLY A 867 20.35 -27.72 -19.84
CA GLY A 867 21.48 -27.18 -19.08
C GLY A 867 21.07 -26.57 -17.74
N TRP A 868 21.49 -27.21 -16.63
CA TRP A 868 21.15 -26.82 -15.25
C TRP A 868 21.47 -25.38 -14.88
N ALA A 869 22.58 -24.86 -15.39
CA ALA A 869 23.00 -23.48 -15.15
C ALA A 869 21.94 -22.46 -15.60
N HIS A 870 21.24 -22.73 -16.71
CA HIS A 870 20.19 -21.85 -17.20
C HIS A 870 19.00 -21.79 -16.24
N ARG A 871 18.61 -22.92 -15.64
CA ARG A 871 17.55 -22.95 -14.62
C ARG A 871 17.98 -22.21 -13.35
N ASP A 872 19.21 -22.39 -12.89
CA ASP A 872 19.71 -21.67 -11.71
C ASP A 872 19.68 -20.15 -11.93
N SER A 873 20.13 -19.70 -13.09
CA SER A 873 20.06 -18.29 -13.48
C SER A 873 18.61 -17.81 -13.65
N ALA A 874 17.70 -18.63 -14.18
CA ALA A 874 16.28 -18.27 -14.29
C ALA A 874 15.65 -18.08 -12.91
N VAL A 875 15.91 -19.00 -11.96
CA VAL A 875 15.43 -18.88 -10.58
C VAL A 875 16.00 -17.63 -9.90
N ALA A 876 17.29 -17.32 -10.11
CA ALA A 876 17.89 -16.09 -9.61
C ALA A 876 17.19 -14.85 -10.17
N ALA A 877 17.00 -14.77 -11.49
CA ALA A 877 16.32 -13.67 -12.15
C ALA A 877 14.88 -13.47 -11.67
N TRP A 878 14.08 -14.55 -11.56
CA TRP A 878 12.72 -14.47 -10.98
C TRP A 878 12.72 -13.99 -9.52
N THR A 879 13.71 -14.42 -8.73
CA THR A 879 13.84 -14.04 -7.32
C THR A 879 14.25 -12.57 -7.17
N GLU A 880 15.13 -12.07 -8.03
CA GLU A 880 15.57 -10.67 -8.08
C GLU A 880 14.47 -9.72 -8.60
N ALA A 881 13.64 -10.16 -9.55
CA ALA A 881 12.52 -9.37 -10.07
C ALA A 881 11.38 -9.20 -9.07
N LEU A 882 11.05 -10.23 -8.30
CA LEU A 882 9.89 -10.23 -7.40
C LEU A 882 9.80 -9.04 -6.40
N PRO A 883 10.90 -8.58 -5.76
CA PRO A 883 10.85 -7.40 -4.89
C PRO A 883 10.72 -6.06 -5.63
N LEU A 884 11.07 -6.00 -6.92
CA LEU A 884 10.98 -4.79 -7.75
C LEU A 884 9.54 -4.55 -8.24
N LEU A 885 8.73 -5.62 -8.34
CA LEU A 885 7.34 -5.51 -8.77
C LEU A 885 6.43 -4.93 -7.67
N PRO A 886 5.62 -3.89 -7.98
CA PRO A 886 4.61 -3.39 -7.07
C PRO A 886 3.64 -4.49 -6.60
N TRP A 887 3.13 -4.40 -5.37
CA TRP A 887 2.18 -5.39 -4.82
C TRP A 887 0.91 -5.61 -5.68
N ARG A 888 0.50 -4.60 -6.47
CA ARG A 888 -0.68 -4.68 -7.34
C ARG A 888 -0.37 -5.04 -8.79
N ASP A 889 0.88 -5.34 -9.11
CA ASP A 889 1.28 -5.71 -10.46
C ASP A 889 0.65 -7.07 -10.84
N PRO A 890 -0.11 -7.15 -11.96
CA PRO A 890 -0.67 -8.41 -12.44
C PRO A 890 0.38 -9.50 -12.71
N SER A 891 1.60 -9.09 -13.08
CA SER A 891 2.73 -9.97 -13.39
C SER A 891 3.26 -10.68 -12.15
N ARG A 892 3.00 -10.17 -10.95
CA ARG A 892 3.50 -10.75 -9.69
C ARG A 892 3.01 -12.17 -9.45
N ALA A 893 1.73 -12.45 -9.70
CA ALA A 893 1.17 -13.79 -9.60
C ALA A 893 1.79 -14.75 -10.63
N LEU A 894 2.13 -14.25 -11.83
CA LEU A 894 2.85 -15.00 -12.86
C LEU A 894 4.28 -15.33 -12.43
N VAL A 895 5.02 -14.36 -11.90
CA VAL A 895 6.38 -14.57 -11.36
C VAL A 895 6.39 -15.61 -10.25
N LEU A 896 5.47 -15.51 -9.29
CA LEU A 896 5.35 -16.48 -8.20
C LEU A 896 4.99 -17.88 -8.71
N THR A 897 4.18 -17.97 -9.76
CA THR A 897 3.85 -19.25 -10.41
C THR A 897 5.07 -19.87 -11.10
N SER A 898 5.80 -19.08 -11.88
CA SER A 898 7.03 -19.51 -12.57
C SER A 898 8.11 -19.91 -11.57
N LEU A 899 8.36 -19.08 -10.56
CA LEU A 899 9.30 -19.35 -9.48
C LEU A 899 8.91 -20.63 -8.72
N GLY A 900 7.63 -20.79 -8.39
CA GLY A 900 7.11 -21.98 -7.73
C GLY A 900 7.36 -23.28 -8.52
N ARG A 901 7.10 -23.26 -9.83
CA ARG A 901 7.38 -24.39 -10.72
C ARG A 901 8.88 -24.68 -10.80
N GLN A 902 9.70 -23.67 -11.09
CA GLN A 902 11.15 -23.84 -11.25
C GLN A 902 11.82 -24.31 -9.95
N LEU A 903 11.39 -23.81 -8.79
CA LEU A 903 11.88 -24.26 -7.48
C LEU A 903 11.43 -25.68 -7.14
N THR A 904 10.23 -26.08 -7.55
CA THR A 904 9.77 -27.48 -7.37
C THR A 904 10.67 -28.41 -8.17
N GLU A 905 10.87 -28.11 -9.46
CA GLU A 905 11.72 -28.93 -10.33
C GLU A 905 13.18 -28.94 -9.86
N ARG A 906 13.76 -27.79 -9.53
CA ARG A 906 15.13 -27.71 -9.00
C ARG A 906 15.27 -28.45 -7.66
N GLY A 907 14.28 -28.32 -6.78
CA GLY A 907 14.26 -28.99 -5.48
C GLY A 907 14.20 -30.50 -5.61
N VAL A 908 13.45 -31.01 -6.59
CA VAL A 908 13.38 -32.42 -6.96
C VAL A 908 14.71 -32.90 -7.53
N ASP A 909 15.27 -32.16 -8.48
CA ASP A 909 16.49 -32.56 -9.18
C ASP A 909 17.74 -32.50 -8.29
N LYS A 910 17.83 -31.55 -7.35
CA LYS A 910 19.00 -31.37 -6.47
C LYS A 910 18.80 -31.93 -5.05
N ASP A 911 17.70 -32.62 -4.78
CA ASP A 911 17.22 -33.00 -3.43
C ASP A 911 17.23 -31.83 -2.42
N ALA A 912 16.97 -30.62 -2.91
CA ALA A 912 17.07 -29.38 -2.14
C ALA A 912 15.75 -29.07 -1.42
N ARG A 913 15.60 -29.56 -0.19
CA ARG A 913 14.39 -29.37 0.64
C ARG A 913 13.97 -27.90 0.80
N ALA A 914 14.95 -27.00 0.91
CA ALA A 914 14.70 -25.56 1.05
C ALA A 914 13.99 -24.97 -0.18
N ASP A 915 14.31 -25.45 -1.38
CA ASP A 915 13.67 -25.02 -2.62
C ASP A 915 12.22 -25.49 -2.70
N ILE A 916 11.95 -26.74 -2.31
CA ILE A 916 10.58 -27.27 -2.26
C ILE A 916 9.72 -26.49 -1.25
N GLN A 917 10.29 -26.13 -0.09
CA GLN A 917 9.60 -25.26 0.87
C GLN A 917 9.35 -23.86 0.32
N ALA A 918 10.31 -23.29 -0.42
CA ALA A 918 10.16 -22.00 -1.08
C ALA A 918 9.12 -22.06 -2.21
N ALA A 919 9.06 -23.15 -2.97
CA ALA A 919 8.07 -23.39 -4.01
C ALA A 919 6.64 -23.39 -3.45
N VAL A 920 6.39 -24.11 -2.36
CA VAL A 920 5.07 -24.11 -1.68
C VAL A 920 4.69 -22.70 -1.21
N ARG A 921 5.65 -21.92 -0.67
CA ARG A 921 5.39 -20.52 -0.28
C ARG A 921 5.05 -19.65 -1.50
N ALA A 922 5.81 -19.77 -2.58
CA ALA A 922 5.59 -19.00 -3.81
C ALA A 922 4.22 -19.31 -4.43
N LEU A 923 3.86 -20.58 -4.56
CA LEU A 923 2.59 -21.01 -5.15
C LEU A 923 1.37 -20.65 -4.28
N ARG A 924 1.50 -20.68 -2.95
CA ARG A 924 0.47 -20.15 -2.05
C ARG A 924 0.28 -18.64 -2.25
N GLY A 925 1.38 -17.89 -2.29
CA GLY A 925 1.35 -16.45 -2.58
C GLY A 925 0.70 -16.15 -3.94
N ALA A 926 1.04 -16.90 -4.98
CA ALA A 926 0.43 -16.77 -6.29
C ALA A 926 -1.10 -16.93 -6.22
N ILE A 927 -1.59 -17.96 -5.52
CA ILE A 927 -3.03 -18.22 -5.36
C ILE A 927 -3.72 -17.12 -4.53
N GLU A 928 -3.07 -16.61 -3.48
CA GLU A 928 -3.61 -15.51 -2.65
C GLU A 928 -3.75 -14.20 -3.43
N GLU A 929 -2.83 -13.94 -4.37
CA GLU A 929 -2.87 -12.77 -5.25
C GLU A 929 -3.82 -12.96 -6.46
N THR A 930 -4.26 -14.20 -6.72
CA THR A 930 -5.13 -14.55 -7.85
C THR A 930 -6.61 -14.35 -7.54
N ARG A 931 -7.36 -13.72 -8.45
CA ARG A 931 -8.82 -13.62 -8.30
C ARG A 931 -9.49 -15.00 -8.51
N PRO A 932 -10.59 -15.32 -7.81
CA PRO A 932 -11.27 -16.62 -7.98
C PRO A 932 -11.75 -16.95 -9.40
N SER A 933 -11.96 -15.95 -10.25
CA SER A 933 -12.41 -16.08 -11.65
C SER A 933 -11.28 -16.11 -12.67
N ASP A 934 -10.01 -16.07 -12.23
CA ASP A 934 -8.85 -16.09 -13.12
C ASP A 934 -8.70 -17.49 -13.77
N PRO A 935 -8.60 -17.60 -15.11
CA PRO A 935 -8.45 -18.87 -15.81
C PRO A 935 -7.17 -19.63 -15.44
N GLU A 936 -6.13 -18.98 -14.91
CA GLU A 936 -4.87 -19.62 -14.50
C GLU A 936 -4.94 -20.22 -13.08
N LEU A 937 -5.99 -19.93 -12.31
CA LEU A 937 -6.12 -20.42 -10.94
C LEU A 937 -6.13 -21.97 -10.82
N PRO A 938 -6.80 -22.74 -11.69
CA PRO A 938 -6.71 -24.21 -11.69
C PRO A 938 -5.27 -24.69 -11.90
N ARG A 939 -4.52 -24.06 -12.81
CA ARG A 939 -3.11 -24.42 -13.09
C ARG A 939 -2.22 -24.15 -11.87
N ARG A 940 -2.36 -22.97 -11.25
CA ARG A 940 -1.63 -22.61 -10.01
C ARG A 940 -1.92 -23.59 -8.87
N ARG A 941 -3.16 -24.05 -8.73
CA ARG A 941 -3.55 -25.08 -7.74
C ARG A 941 -2.96 -26.45 -8.05
N ALA A 942 -2.92 -26.86 -9.32
CA ALA A 942 -2.30 -28.12 -9.73
C ALA A 942 -0.80 -28.11 -9.39
N LEU A 943 -0.10 -27.02 -9.72
CA LEU A 943 1.31 -26.82 -9.36
C LEU A 943 1.53 -26.85 -7.84
N LEU A 944 0.66 -26.22 -7.05
CA LEU A 944 0.74 -26.28 -5.58
C LEU A 944 0.57 -27.72 -5.06
N GLY A 945 -0.39 -28.46 -5.62
CA GLY A 945 -0.61 -29.87 -5.30
C GLY A 945 0.61 -30.74 -5.57
N LEU A 946 1.27 -30.53 -6.71
CA LEU A 946 2.54 -31.17 -7.04
C LEU A 946 3.63 -30.83 -6.03
N ALA A 947 3.82 -29.55 -5.71
CA ALA A 947 4.83 -29.11 -4.75
C ALA A 947 4.63 -29.75 -3.36
N TYR A 948 3.39 -30.02 -2.94
CA TYR A 948 3.12 -30.75 -1.70
C TYR A 948 3.47 -32.25 -1.79
N ILE A 949 3.22 -32.91 -2.92
CA ILE A 949 3.65 -34.30 -3.13
C ILE A 949 5.17 -34.39 -3.01
N GLU A 950 5.89 -33.45 -3.63
CA GLU A 950 7.36 -33.40 -3.55
C GLU A 950 7.87 -33.08 -2.15
N ARG A 951 7.19 -32.19 -1.42
CA ARG A 951 7.54 -31.92 -0.02
C ARG A 951 7.31 -33.14 0.87
N PHE A 952 6.22 -33.87 0.66
CA PHE A 952 5.99 -35.14 1.33
C PHE A 952 7.11 -36.15 1.04
N ARG A 953 7.55 -36.26 -0.22
CA ARG A 953 8.66 -37.15 -0.60
C ARG A 953 9.98 -36.75 0.05
N ALA A 954 10.19 -35.46 0.34
CA ALA A 954 11.39 -34.96 0.99
C ALA A 954 11.36 -35.02 2.53
N GLU A 955 10.19 -34.85 3.15
CA GLU A 955 10.04 -34.67 4.61
C GLU A 955 9.21 -35.76 5.30
N GLY A 956 8.39 -36.50 4.56
CA GLY A 956 7.51 -37.57 5.08
C GLY A 956 6.22 -37.08 5.77
N THR A 957 5.88 -35.79 5.67
CA THR A 957 4.74 -35.19 6.38
C THR A 957 3.40 -35.55 5.72
N VAL A 958 2.63 -36.47 6.33
CA VAL A 958 1.34 -36.95 5.78
C VAL A 958 0.32 -35.82 5.53
N ALA A 959 0.37 -34.72 6.30
CA ALA A 959 -0.50 -33.56 6.09
C ALA A 959 -0.36 -32.94 4.68
N ASP A 960 0.83 -33.03 4.08
CA ASP A 960 1.09 -32.50 2.74
C ASP A 960 0.31 -33.26 1.67
N LEU A 961 0.13 -34.57 1.83
CA LEU A 961 -0.66 -35.36 0.89
C LEU A 961 -2.17 -35.05 0.99
N HIS A 962 -2.67 -34.67 2.18
CA HIS A 962 -4.04 -34.19 2.33
C HIS A 962 -4.24 -32.81 1.66
N GLU A 963 -3.28 -31.90 1.82
CA GLU A 963 -3.28 -30.61 1.14
C GLU A 963 -3.15 -30.77 -0.38
N ALA A 964 -2.33 -31.74 -0.84
CA ALA A 964 -2.21 -32.10 -2.25
C ALA A 964 -3.54 -32.63 -2.83
N ASP A 965 -4.20 -33.57 -2.14
CA ASP A 965 -5.50 -34.10 -2.57
C ASP A 965 -6.54 -32.99 -2.73
N TRP A 966 -6.60 -32.09 -1.74
CA TRP A 966 -7.52 -30.95 -1.77
C TRP A 966 -7.22 -30.00 -2.93
N ALA A 967 -5.96 -29.58 -3.09
CA ALA A 967 -5.54 -28.63 -4.12
C ALA A 967 -5.73 -29.20 -5.54
N LEU A 968 -5.34 -30.45 -5.77
CA LEU A 968 -5.50 -31.14 -7.06
C LEU A 968 -6.97 -31.40 -7.36
N GLY A 969 -7.77 -31.77 -6.35
CA GLY A 969 -9.22 -31.91 -6.51
C GLY A 969 -9.90 -30.59 -6.87
N ALA A 970 -9.46 -29.48 -6.28
CA ALA A 970 -9.97 -28.14 -6.61
C ALA A 970 -9.52 -27.69 -8.01
N ALA A 971 -8.29 -27.99 -8.41
CA ALA A 971 -7.79 -27.75 -9.77
C ALA A 971 -8.61 -28.53 -10.80
N ALA A 972 -8.77 -29.84 -10.63
CA ALA A 972 -9.46 -30.70 -11.58
C ALA A 972 -10.93 -30.35 -11.78
N ARG A 973 -11.63 -29.88 -10.73
CA ARG A 973 -13.04 -29.44 -10.82
C ARG A 973 -13.22 -28.09 -11.50
N ALA A 974 -12.20 -27.25 -11.47
CA ALA A 974 -12.25 -25.88 -11.97
C ALA A 974 -11.56 -25.71 -13.34
N ALA A 975 -10.80 -26.71 -13.79
CA ALA A 975 -10.15 -26.70 -15.08
C ALA A 975 -11.19 -26.78 -16.21
N THR A 976 -11.06 -25.90 -17.20
CA THR A 976 -11.83 -25.93 -18.45
C THR A 976 -11.10 -26.73 -19.53
N ASP A 977 -9.78 -26.83 -19.42
CA ASP A 977 -8.92 -27.62 -20.31
C ASP A 977 -8.89 -29.09 -19.86
N PRO A 978 -9.28 -30.05 -20.74
CA PRO A 978 -9.22 -31.48 -20.46
C PRO A 978 -7.82 -31.98 -20.11
N GLU A 979 -6.76 -31.39 -20.69
CA GLU A 979 -5.39 -31.83 -20.41
C GLU A 979 -4.99 -31.49 -18.97
N LEU A 980 -5.24 -30.26 -18.54
CA LEU A 980 -5.02 -29.83 -17.16
C LEU A 980 -5.90 -30.60 -16.17
N ALA A 981 -7.16 -30.87 -16.51
CA ALA A 981 -8.07 -31.65 -15.68
C ALA A 981 -7.55 -33.09 -15.49
N ALA A 982 -7.13 -33.74 -16.57
CA ALA A 982 -6.54 -35.08 -16.54
C ALA A 982 -5.22 -35.10 -15.76
N HIS A 983 -4.36 -34.11 -15.96
CA HIS A 983 -3.11 -33.96 -15.21
C HIS A 983 -3.35 -33.83 -13.70
N ALA A 984 -4.31 -32.99 -13.30
CA ALA A 984 -4.68 -32.81 -11.90
C ALA A 984 -5.30 -34.11 -11.30
N TRP A 985 -6.18 -34.79 -12.04
CA TRP A 985 -6.74 -36.08 -11.60
C TRP A 985 -5.68 -37.17 -11.47
N TRP A 986 -4.70 -37.21 -12.37
CA TRP A 986 -3.58 -38.15 -12.33
C TRP A 986 -2.74 -37.96 -11.08
N HIS A 987 -2.28 -36.73 -10.83
CA HIS A 987 -1.47 -36.45 -9.65
C HIS A 987 -2.25 -36.62 -8.34
N ARG A 988 -3.57 -36.41 -8.37
CA ARG A 988 -4.45 -36.72 -7.24
C ARG A 988 -4.51 -38.23 -6.97
N ALA A 989 -4.56 -39.06 -8.01
CA ALA A 989 -4.50 -40.51 -7.88
C ALA A 989 -3.18 -40.97 -7.25
N VAL A 990 -2.05 -40.36 -7.66
CA VAL A 990 -0.73 -40.61 -7.07
C VAL A 990 -0.70 -40.21 -5.59
N ALA A 991 -1.22 -39.04 -5.21
CA ALA A 991 -1.30 -38.62 -3.80
C ALA A 991 -2.12 -39.60 -2.95
N ALA A 992 -3.28 -40.06 -3.45
CA ALA A 992 -4.12 -41.05 -2.77
C ALA A 992 -3.43 -42.43 -2.64
N ALA A 993 -2.66 -42.85 -3.64
CA ALA A 993 -1.87 -44.07 -3.59
C ALA A 993 -0.75 -43.98 -2.51
N LEU A 994 -0.05 -42.86 -2.44
CA LEU A 994 0.97 -42.59 -1.41
C LEU A 994 0.35 -42.55 0.01
N LEU A 995 -0.82 -41.94 0.17
CA LEU A 995 -1.58 -41.93 1.44
C LEU A 995 -1.97 -43.35 1.88
N SER A 996 -2.45 -44.17 0.95
CA SER A 996 -2.82 -45.56 1.22
C SER A 996 -1.63 -46.40 1.72
N GLY A 997 -0.42 -46.17 1.17
CA GLY A 997 0.79 -46.88 1.58
C GLY A 997 1.25 -46.54 3.00
N ARG A 998 0.96 -45.33 3.50
CA ARG A 998 1.43 -44.85 4.82
C ARG A 998 0.46 -45.05 5.97
N THR A 999 -0.85 -45.09 5.72
CA THR A 999 -1.87 -45.01 6.77
C THR A 999 -2.42 -46.36 7.24
N ALA A 1000 -2.00 -47.49 6.63
CA ALA A 1000 -2.52 -48.85 6.86
C ALA A 1000 -4.05 -49.03 6.71
N SER A 1001 -4.81 -47.94 6.50
CA SER A 1001 -6.23 -47.89 6.17
C SER A 1001 -6.40 -48.04 4.66
N ALA A 1002 -6.07 -49.23 4.16
CA ALA A 1002 -5.85 -49.47 2.74
C ALA A 1002 -7.13 -49.38 1.88
N HIS A 1003 -8.30 -49.71 2.42
CA HIS A 1003 -9.46 -49.96 1.55
C HIS A 1003 -10.10 -48.71 0.90
N PRO A 1004 -10.43 -47.63 1.62
CA PRO A 1004 -11.11 -46.47 1.01
C PRO A 1004 -10.17 -45.62 0.15
N LEU A 1005 -8.95 -45.32 0.63
CA LEU A 1005 -7.97 -44.50 -0.09
C LEU A 1005 -7.50 -45.15 -1.40
N HIS A 1006 -7.41 -46.48 -1.41
CA HIS A 1006 -7.12 -47.23 -2.63
C HIS A 1006 -8.26 -47.14 -3.66
N ARG A 1007 -9.52 -47.22 -3.22
CA ARG A 1007 -10.67 -47.03 -4.12
C ARG A 1007 -10.65 -45.62 -4.72
N ASP A 1008 -10.33 -44.61 -3.92
CA ASP A 1008 -10.22 -43.22 -4.38
C ASP A 1008 -9.10 -43.06 -5.41
N ALA A 1009 -7.92 -43.63 -5.16
CA ALA A 1009 -6.80 -43.62 -6.11
C ALA A 1009 -7.21 -44.22 -7.47
N VAL A 1010 -7.89 -45.37 -7.48
CA VAL A 1010 -8.38 -46.01 -8.72
C VAL A 1010 -9.45 -45.15 -9.39
N ALA A 1011 -10.38 -44.58 -8.63
CA ALA A 1011 -11.43 -43.71 -9.17
C ALA A 1011 -10.85 -42.45 -9.81
N HIS A 1012 -9.84 -41.83 -9.19
CA HIS A 1012 -9.13 -40.67 -9.74
C HIS A 1012 -8.35 -41.02 -11.00
N GLY A 1013 -7.64 -42.15 -11.02
CA GLY A 1013 -6.91 -42.61 -12.21
C GLY A 1013 -7.83 -42.90 -13.39
N ARG A 1014 -9.02 -43.50 -13.15
CA ARG A 1014 -10.04 -43.69 -14.20
C ARG A 1014 -10.61 -42.37 -14.72
N ARG A 1015 -10.78 -41.36 -13.86
CA ARG A 1015 -11.18 -40.01 -14.29
C ARG A 1015 -10.11 -39.34 -15.14
N ALA A 1016 -8.84 -39.44 -14.75
CA ALA A 1016 -7.73 -38.93 -15.56
C ALA A 1016 -7.72 -39.54 -16.97
N LEU A 1017 -7.90 -40.86 -17.07
CA LEU A 1017 -8.00 -41.56 -18.35
C LEU A 1017 -9.24 -41.14 -19.17
N ALA A 1018 -10.38 -40.89 -18.50
CA ALA A 1018 -11.60 -40.44 -19.16
C ALA A 1018 -11.50 -39.01 -19.72
N GLU A 1019 -10.86 -38.09 -18.99
CA GLU A 1019 -10.68 -36.69 -19.41
C GLU A 1019 -9.63 -36.55 -20.52
N ALA A 1020 -8.50 -37.30 -20.45
CA ALA A 1020 -7.44 -37.23 -21.44
C ALA A 1020 -7.67 -38.10 -22.69
N GLY A 1021 -8.44 -39.18 -22.55
CA GLY A 1021 -8.43 -40.27 -23.54
C GLY A 1021 -7.13 -41.09 -23.52
N PRO A 1022 -7.08 -42.24 -24.24
CA PRO A 1022 -5.98 -43.20 -24.12
C PRO A 1022 -4.60 -42.64 -24.54
N VAL A 1023 -4.57 -41.88 -25.64
CA VAL A 1023 -3.31 -41.38 -26.24
C VAL A 1023 -2.64 -40.35 -25.34
N LEU A 1024 -3.37 -39.33 -24.87
CA LEU A 1024 -2.83 -38.31 -23.99
C LEU A 1024 -2.52 -38.88 -22.59
N PHE A 1025 -3.30 -39.86 -22.12
CA PHE A 1025 -2.96 -40.57 -20.89
C PHE A 1025 -1.63 -41.33 -21.01
N ASP A 1026 -1.35 -41.97 -22.15
CA ASP A 1026 -0.05 -42.59 -22.41
C ASP A 1026 1.08 -41.55 -22.48
N GLN A 1027 0.82 -40.35 -23.01
CA GLN A 1027 1.79 -39.24 -22.96
C GLN A 1027 2.05 -38.75 -21.54
N LEU A 1028 1.02 -38.64 -20.69
CA LEU A 1028 1.17 -38.28 -19.26
C LEU A 1028 2.01 -39.32 -18.51
N VAL A 1029 1.78 -40.60 -18.76
CA VAL A 1029 2.57 -41.70 -18.19
C VAL A 1029 4.01 -41.67 -18.70
N ASN A 1030 4.22 -41.41 -20.00
CA ASN A 1030 5.55 -41.26 -20.58
C ASN A 1030 6.28 -40.02 -20.01
N ALA A 1031 5.58 -38.93 -19.73
CA ALA A 1031 6.16 -37.77 -19.05
C ALA A 1031 6.66 -38.13 -17.63
N GLN A 1032 5.93 -38.98 -16.90
CA GLN A 1032 6.41 -39.51 -15.61
C GLN A 1032 7.63 -40.42 -15.77
N TRP A 1033 7.66 -41.27 -16.81
CA TRP A 1033 8.84 -42.08 -17.13
C TRP A 1033 10.08 -41.23 -17.39
N LEU A 1034 9.97 -40.22 -18.27
CA LEU A 1034 11.06 -39.29 -18.58
C LEU A 1034 11.52 -38.51 -17.34
N ARG A 1035 10.60 -38.19 -16.42
CA ARG A 1035 10.92 -37.59 -15.13
C ARG A 1035 11.70 -38.55 -14.23
N ALA A 1036 11.28 -39.81 -14.11
CA ALA A 1036 12.00 -40.82 -13.33
C ALA A 1036 13.42 -41.05 -13.84
N GLY A 1037 13.62 -41.12 -15.16
CA GLY A 1037 14.97 -41.22 -15.75
C GLY A 1037 15.83 -39.98 -15.52
N ARG A 1038 15.23 -38.78 -15.40
CA ARG A 1038 15.96 -37.57 -14.95
C ARG A 1038 16.36 -37.69 -13.49
N LEU A 1039 15.43 -38.10 -12.62
CA LEU A 1039 15.66 -38.30 -11.20
C LEU A 1039 16.75 -39.32 -10.90
N GLU A 1040 16.84 -40.42 -11.65
CA GLU A 1040 17.92 -41.39 -11.49
C GLU A 1040 19.30 -40.74 -11.64
N ARG A 1041 19.46 -39.89 -12.66
CA ARG A 1041 20.72 -39.20 -12.95
C ARG A 1041 21.06 -38.12 -11.93
N THR A 1042 20.06 -37.52 -11.29
CA THR A 1042 20.23 -36.28 -10.50
C THR A 1042 20.14 -36.52 -9.00
N ALA A 1043 19.20 -37.36 -8.56
CA ALA A 1043 18.89 -37.67 -7.17
C ALA A 1043 19.13 -39.15 -6.81
N GLY A 1044 19.59 -39.97 -7.77
CA GLY A 1044 19.97 -41.37 -7.57
C GLY A 1044 18.87 -42.39 -7.86
N PRO A 1045 19.23 -43.69 -7.92
CA PRO A 1045 18.33 -44.77 -8.34
C PRO A 1045 17.15 -44.98 -7.38
N GLU A 1046 17.32 -44.72 -6.08
CA GLU A 1046 16.25 -44.87 -5.09
C GLU A 1046 15.05 -43.97 -5.36
N ARG A 1047 15.29 -42.72 -5.79
CA ARG A 1047 14.23 -41.76 -6.13
C ARG A 1047 13.48 -42.16 -7.39
N ALA A 1048 14.20 -42.64 -8.42
CA ALA A 1048 13.58 -43.16 -9.63
C ALA A 1048 12.72 -44.40 -9.33
N LEU A 1049 13.21 -45.28 -8.46
CA LEU A 1049 12.49 -46.48 -8.03
C LEU A 1049 11.15 -46.14 -7.33
N GLU A 1050 11.13 -45.13 -6.46
CA GLU A 1050 9.89 -44.64 -5.83
C GLU A 1050 8.86 -44.14 -6.86
N GLU A 1051 9.30 -43.44 -7.90
CA GLU A 1051 8.43 -42.96 -8.98
C GLU A 1051 7.85 -44.10 -9.81
N HIS A 1052 8.70 -45.03 -10.27
CA HIS A 1052 8.26 -46.17 -11.07
C HIS A 1052 7.24 -47.02 -10.28
N ARG A 1053 7.50 -47.28 -8.99
CA ARG A 1053 6.57 -48.01 -8.11
C ARG A 1053 5.23 -47.29 -7.95
N ALA A 1054 5.24 -45.96 -7.79
CA ALA A 1054 4.00 -45.17 -7.68
C ALA A 1054 3.17 -45.23 -8.97
N VAL A 1055 3.81 -45.14 -10.13
CA VAL A 1055 3.14 -45.24 -11.45
C VAL A 1055 2.57 -46.64 -11.68
N VAL A 1056 3.35 -47.70 -11.42
CA VAL A 1056 2.90 -49.09 -11.56
C VAL A 1056 1.68 -49.38 -10.67
N ALA A 1057 1.70 -48.90 -9.43
CA ALA A 1057 0.59 -49.10 -8.48
C ALA A 1057 -0.74 -48.50 -8.96
N VAL A 1058 -0.70 -47.39 -9.70
CA VAL A 1058 -1.89 -46.76 -10.30
C VAL A 1058 -2.27 -47.46 -11.60
N LEU A 1059 -1.31 -47.69 -12.52
CA LEU A 1059 -1.57 -48.28 -13.83
C LEU A 1059 -2.17 -49.68 -13.76
N ALA A 1060 -1.60 -50.56 -12.92
CA ALA A 1060 -2.04 -51.95 -12.78
C ALA A 1060 -3.51 -52.10 -12.32
N ARG A 1061 -4.12 -51.02 -11.79
CA ARG A 1061 -5.48 -51.02 -11.25
C ARG A 1061 -6.48 -50.24 -12.11
N VAL A 1062 -5.97 -49.32 -12.92
CA VAL A 1062 -6.79 -48.46 -13.80
C VAL A 1062 -7.03 -49.12 -15.16
N ARG A 1063 -6.04 -49.83 -15.72
CA ARG A 1063 -6.16 -50.56 -16.99
C ARG A 1063 -6.49 -52.05 -16.78
N PRO A 1064 -7.19 -52.72 -17.73
CA PRO A 1064 -7.35 -54.17 -17.72
C PRO A 1064 -6.00 -54.88 -17.94
N ALA A 1065 -5.87 -56.11 -17.43
CA ALA A 1065 -4.61 -56.85 -17.26
C ALA A 1065 -3.79 -57.10 -18.55
N ASP A 1066 -4.39 -56.96 -19.73
CA ASP A 1066 -3.74 -57.25 -21.02
C ASP A 1066 -3.29 -55.99 -21.80
N ALA A 1067 -3.31 -54.81 -21.17
CA ALA A 1067 -2.91 -53.57 -21.84
C ALA A 1067 -1.37 -53.37 -21.82
N PRO A 1068 -0.68 -53.26 -22.98
CA PRO A 1068 0.76 -52.96 -23.01
C PRO A 1068 1.04 -51.59 -22.37
N GLY A 1069 2.03 -51.51 -21.48
CA GLY A 1069 2.46 -50.25 -20.86
C GLY A 1069 2.99 -50.33 -19.42
N VAL A 1070 2.64 -51.38 -18.66
CA VAL A 1070 3.17 -51.60 -17.29
C VAL A 1070 4.54 -52.30 -17.32
N GLU A 1071 4.73 -53.19 -18.29
CA GLU A 1071 5.93 -54.01 -18.49
C GLU A 1071 7.26 -53.22 -18.50
N PRO A 1072 7.37 -52.05 -19.18
CA PRO A 1072 8.62 -51.28 -19.15
C PRO A 1072 8.98 -50.79 -17.74
N PHE A 1073 7.99 -50.42 -16.93
CA PHE A 1073 8.21 -49.96 -15.55
C PHE A 1073 8.62 -51.09 -14.62
N LEU A 1074 8.09 -52.31 -14.82
CA LEU A 1074 8.50 -53.47 -14.03
C LEU A 1074 9.95 -53.87 -14.32
N ARG A 1075 10.36 -53.92 -15.59
CA ARG A 1075 11.76 -54.20 -15.96
C ARG A 1075 12.73 -53.15 -15.45
N GLU A 1076 12.31 -51.89 -15.43
CA GLU A 1076 13.15 -50.80 -14.92
C GLU A 1076 13.27 -50.83 -13.39
N ILE A 1077 12.20 -51.20 -12.68
CA ILE A 1077 12.23 -51.48 -11.24
C ILE A 1077 13.22 -52.61 -10.96
N GLU A 1078 13.14 -53.73 -11.69
CA GLU A 1078 14.08 -54.85 -11.56
C GLU A 1078 15.53 -54.39 -11.82
N ARG A 1079 15.78 -53.61 -12.89
CA ARG A 1079 17.11 -53.06 -13.18
C ARG A 1079 17.66 -52.20 -12.04
N LEU A 1080 16.82 -51.31 -11.48
CA LEU A 1080 17.20 -50.41 -10.39
C LEU A 1080 17.38 -51.15 -9.05
N GLU A 1081 16.69 -52.28 -8.85
CA GLU A 1081 16.81 -53.15 -7.66
C GLU A 1081 18.03 -54.09 -7.76
N ASP A 1082 18.32 -54.63 -8.94
CA ASP A 1082 19.43 -55.56 -9.19
C ASP A 1082 20.79 -54.87 -9.43
N GLY A 1083 20.77 -53.58 -9.78
CA GLY A 1083 21.95 -52.78 -10.14
C GLY A 1083 22.51 -51.86 -9.05
N GLY A 1084 22.20 -52.12 -7.77
CA GLY A 1084 22.65 -51.33 -6.61
C GLY A 1084 24.07 -51.61 -6.13
#